data_AF-A0A399I9M3-F1
#
_entry.id   AF-A0A399I9M3-F1
#
_cell.length_a   1.000
_cell.length_b   1.000
_cell.length_c   1.000
_cell.angle_alpha   90.00
_cell.angle_beta   90.00
_cell.angle_gamma   90.00
#
_symmetry.space_group_name_H-M   'P 1'
#
loop_
_entity.id
_entity.type
_entity.pdbx_description
1 polymer ?
#
loop_
_entity_poly.entity_id
_entity_poly.type
_entity_poly.pdbx_seq_one_letter_code
_entity_poly.pdbx_strand_id
1 'polypeptide(L)'
;MRGNSLPHCSQPLVSIVIPVHNQSAFTRACLASLVANPPHVPFEIIVVDDASLDDTPALLSAARAGDSRIRPLRNDTNLGFAASCNCGAKAAHGDLLLFLNNDTEVLIGWFAPLYELITQNPSIGIVAPKLVFPDNTIQHCGKVWSNLNDQLSQPHHIYYRFPADHAAVNKSRDYQMLTGACMLMRTTEFMDVGGFDESYLNGWEDDDLCYAYQSRGLRVHYCASSTVIHHQSKTLNERMSGLERSLPDVGKLQELDRIMAGDSVAPHDIDTARQVQATFQAMERELIDAREKFARNRSHFMAKWSRNIRRDDLHYCTLDNIPLNQALPDLQLARTSEDASGGIMQLVSIVILTRNRLDVTKDCLASIQRHTPEPHEIILIDNGSTDGTVEWLRGQVAANGNYRLLENSENRGFSAGCNQGILSANGQYVLLLNNDVVVTPGWLGGMLECFADPAVGIVGPVTNNISGVQEWPWVNYEAAGGLIPFAEKFRSDNRYRRIPVRRIVGFCMMFPMGLVEQIGLLDEQFGSGNFEDDDYCLRAVLEGYRNVIAGDVFIHHVGSASFLGNRIDYTAAMLKNQALFNDKWGRPVVDAAQAKKIICLKTLEKAETLRRAGEKDAAVELLLQEGLRQLPDEPRIYTALAGIFLEAGMASDALDVLRESPEQGGLTAVMMAQAMADSGMYSEAAQLLDKISLNGESAEILAIRGQLYQSLGDRQAASKAYELALQKDPGSAEAYAGLALLAMEAGDPELAFALAERAFRSKPADSRVRSQFLTLVSDSDKIKDAVRRTDEARHYFPDDSGCAFMHVDLLLRQGRAGDALQIIEQILAGFKLQEGFLEAALAVREQVGPMVIDPGRQGRGISVSLCMIMKNEAANLPRCLASLKPLVDEIIIADTGSDDASREIARVFGAQVLETAWTGDFSAARNVSLEHASGNWILVMDADEVISAVDYGAFRQLVESSAGKPVAYTLETRNYTNRVDLENWRANRGEYPREEAGRGWMPSDKIRIFPNLTAIRFENPIHEMVEPSIRRLGMADPRAEIPVHHFGYLDDDRQQRKLEYYYELGKKKLEESGWAPHAIVELAIQAAGIKHYDEAIELWQRALAFDPNSSLAFFNLGHCYLQKGLFREGRQACQRAIDLKENYREALVNQMICDLCLGEEGQLVVSIESAIRRNPDYPILLLMRGVVYAVLGKADEARQDFQSLLDARVEFSKFIHEVALKLVMGGRRETAISLVYCAGLSGVSLPETVQMLAPESEAP
;
A
#
# COMPACT_ATOMS: atom_id res chain seq x y z
N MET A 1 43.73 -24.61 -51.23
CA MET A 1 43.56 -24.12 -52.62
C MET A 1 44.77 -23.27 -52.98
N ARG A 2 45.14 -23.25 -54.26
CA ARG A 2 46.28 -22.50 -54.81
C ARG A 2 46.05 -20.98 -54.70
N GLY A 3 47.13 -20.28 -54.34
CA GLY A 3 47.52 -18.94 -54.80
C GLY A 3 46.45 -17.85 -54.89
N ASN A 4 46.38 -17.02 -53.85
CA ASN A 4 46.11 -15.58 -53.95
C ASN A 4 46.67 -14.93 -52.68
N SER A 5 47.99 -14.84 -52.56
CA SER A 5 48.60 -13.93 -51.58
C SER A 5 48.39 -12.51 -52.08
N LEU A 6 47.42 -11.81 -51.49
CA LEU A 6 47.23 -10.38 -51.73
C LEU A 6 48.53 -9.65 -51.32
N PRO A 7 49.05 -8.73 -52.14
CA PRO A 7 50.28 -8.00 -51.82
C PRO A 7 50.12 -7.21 -50.52
N HIS A 8 51.18 -7.19 -49.71
CA HIS A 8 51.28 -6.39 -48.50
C HIS A 8 50.90 -4.93 -48.83
N CYS A 9 49.85 -4.42 -48.19
CA CYS A 9 49.42 -3.04 -48.39
C CYS A 9 50.36 -2.13 -47.59
N SER A 10 51.26 -1.41 -48.27
CA SER A 10 52.19 -0.49 -47.63
C SER A 10 51.52 0.77 -47.06
N GLN A 11 50.24 1.02 -47.41
CA GLN A 11 49.40 2.11 -46.91
C GLN A 11 47.96 1.61 -46.76
N PRO A 12 47.63 0.86 -45.70
CA PRO A 12 46.25 0.47 -45.44
C PRO A 12 45.41 1.70 -45.16
N LEU A 13 44.13 1.69 -45.54
CA LEU A 13 43.18 2.74 -45.15
C LEU A 13 42.55 2.42 -43.78
N VAL A 14 42.37 1.14 -43.48
CA VAL A 14 41.77 0.65 -42.24
C VAL A 14 42.72 -0.31 -41.53
N SER A 15 42.97 -0.10 -40.25
CA SER A 15 43.67 -1.05 -39.39
C SER A 15 42.67 -1.71 -38.45
N ILE A 16 42.47 -3.01 -38.61
CA ILE A 16 41.60 -3.82 -37.74
C ILE A 16 42.45 -4.32 -36.56
N VAL A 17 42.14 -3.89 -35.35
CA VAL A 17 42.82 -4.30 -34.12
C VAL A 17 41.98 -5.36 -33.40
N ILE A 18 42.57 -6.53 -33.17
CA ILE A 18 41.94 -7.67 -32.50
C ILE A 18 42.76 -8.03 -31.27
N PRO A 19 42.33 -7.65 -30.05
CA PRO A 19 42.96 -8.13 -28.83
C PRO A 19 42.62 -9.60 -28.60
N VAL A 20 43.60 -10.43 -28.23
CA VAL A 20 43.41 -11.86 -27.98
C VAL A 20 44.11 -12.29 -26.69
N HIS A 21 43.41 -13.07 -25.88
CA HIS A 21 44.00 -13.79 -24.76
C HIS A 21 43.36 -15.18 -24.68
N ASN A 22 44.13 -16.19 -25.09
CA ASN A 22 43.66 -17.57 -25.27
C ASN A 22 42.50 -17.68 -26.29
N GLN A 23 41.71 -18.75 -26.18
CA GLN A 23 40.53 -19.03 -27.00
C GLN A 23 40.86 -19.08 -28.50
N SER A 24 41.93 -19.80 -28.86
CA SER A 24 42.41 -19.91 -30.25
C SER A 24 41.32 -20.29 -31.27
N ALA A 25 40.31 -21.06 -30.87
CA ALA A 25 39.19 -21.44 -31.73
C ALA A 25 38.34 -20.24 -32.19
N PHE A 26 38.01 -19.33 -31.27
CA PHE A 26 37.31 -18.08 -31.60
C PHE A 26 38.18 -17.20 -32.47
N THR A 27 39.45 -17.01 -32.10
CA THR A 27 40.42 -16.27 -32.91
C THR A 27 40.53 -16.82 -34.34
N ARG A 28 40.50 -18.15 -34.50
CA ARG A 28 40.48 -18.82 -35.81
C ARG A 28 39.23 -18.47 -36.61
N ALA A 29 38.06 -18.55 -35.99
CA ALA A 29 36.77 -18.28 -36.62
C ALA A 29 36.67 -16.80 -37.04
N CYS A 30 37.05 -15.88 -36.15
CA CYS A 30 37.10 -14.44 -36.42
C CYS A 30 38.00 -14.14 -37.62
N LEU A 31 39.25 -14.61 -37.62
CA LEU A 31 40.17 -14.42 -38.75
C LEU A 31 39.66 -15.06 -40.04
N ALA A 32 39.07 -16.25 -39.96
CA ALA A 32 38.48 -16.92 -41.13
C ALA A 32 37.30 -16.12 -41.71
N SER A 33 36.44 -15.55 -40.86
CA SER A 33 35.31 -14.71 -41.27
C SER A 33 35.77 -13.41 -41.94
N LEU A 34 36.85 -12.77 -41.45
CA LEU A 34 37.45 -11.59 -42.06
C LEU A 34 38.10 -11.89 -43.42
N VAL A 35 38.70 -13.07 -43.58
CA VAL A 35 39.23 -13.52 -44.87
C VAL A 35 38.10 -13.83 -45.86
N ALA A 36 36.99 -14.39 -45.38
CA ALA A 36 35.82 -14.72 -46.19
C ALA A 36 35.02 -13.47 -46.60
N ASN A 37 34.89 -12.49 -45.70
CA ASN A 37 34.12 -11.26 -45.88
C ASN A 37 35.01 -10.02 -45.66
N PRO A 38 36.04 -9.80 -46.49
CA PRO A 38 37.01 -8.74 -46.28
C PRO A 38 36.39 -7.35 -46.48
N PRO A 39 36.89 -6.31 -45.77
CA PRO A 39 36.64 -4.91 -46.12
C PRO A 39 36.90 -4.66 -47.62
N HIS A 40 36.04 -3.86 -48.24
CA HIS A 40 36.14 -3.51 -49.65
C HIS A 40 37.24 -2.46 -49.95
N VAL A 41 37.88 -1.92 -48.90
CA VAL A 41 38.97 -0.95 -48.95
C VAL A 41 40.29 -1.59 -48.52
N PRO A 42 41.46 -1.01 -48.85
CA PRO A 42 42.74 -1.54 -48.38
C PRO A 42 42.81 -1.58 -46.85
N PHE A 43 43.20 -2.73 -46.28
CA PHE A 43 43.22 -2.93 -44.83
C PHE A 43 44.40 -3.79 -44.36
N GLU A 44 44.73 -3.66 -43.08
CA GLU A 44 45.60 -4.58 -42.33
C GLU A 44 44.86 -5.13 -41.11
N ILE A 45 45.30 -6.28 -40.59
CA ILE A 45 44.79 -6.86 -39.35
C ILE A 45 45.93 -6.93 -38.35
N ILE A 46 45.79 -6.28 -37.21
CA ILE A 46 46.75 -6.29 -36.10
C ILE A 46 46.14 -7.13 -35.00
N VAL A 47 46.74 -8.29 -34.72
CA VAL A 47 46.27 -9.18 -33.67
C VAL A 47 47.19 -9.04 -32.48
N VAL A 48 46.68 -8.54 -31.35
CA VAL A 48 47.48 -8.28 -30.14
C VAL A 48 47.30 -9.44 -29.18
N ASP A 49 48.27 -10.34 -29.16
CA ASP A 49 48.36 -11.47 -28.23
C ASP A 49 48.79 -10.98 -26.84
N ASP A 50 47.81 -10.88 -25.93
CA ASP A 50 47.99 -10.37 -24.58
C ASP A 50 48.48 -11.49 -23.63
N ALA A 51 49.62 -12.08 -23.98
CA ALA A 51 50.25 -13.20 -23.28
C ALA A 51 49.40 -14.48 -23.21
N SER A 52 48.86 -14.94 -24.36
CA SER A 52 48.15 -16.23 -24.43
C SER A 52 49.06 -17.41 -24.08
N LEU A 53 48.46 -18.38 -23.38
CA LEU A 53 49.09 -19.61 -22.90
C LEU A 53 48.63 -20.86 -23.67
N ASP A 54 47.59 -20.74 -24.49
CA ASP A 54 47.11 -21.81 -25.37
C ASP A 54 47.83 -21.82 -26.74
N ASP A 55 47.26 -22.47 -27.75
CA ASP A 55 47.83 -22.57 -29.10
C ASP A 55 47.66 -21.29 -29.95
N THR A 56 47.09 -20.21 -29.41
CA THR A 56 46.96 -18.91 -30.09
C THR A 56 48.26 -18.42 -30.72
N PRO A 57 49.44 -18.47 -30.07
CA PRO A 57 50.68 -17.99 -30.66
C PRO A 57 51.09 -18.77 -31.92
N ALA A 58 50.90 -20.10 -31.90
CA ALA A 58 51.16 -20.95 -33.04
C ALA A 58 50.15 -20.69 -34.17
N LEU A 59 48.88 -20.49 -33.82
CA LEU A 59 47.83 -20.09 -34.75
C LEU A 59 48.17 -18.77 -35.44
N LEU A 60 48.62 -17.75 -34.70
CA LEU A 60 48.96 -16.44 -35.24
C LEU A 60 50.20 -16.49 -36.14
N SER A 61 51.21 -17.29 -35.77
CA SER A 61 52.37 -17.53 -36.64
C SER A 61 51.96 -18.19 -37.96
N ALA A 62 51.04 -19.17 -37.91
CA ALA A 62 50.52 -19.82 -39.11
C ALA A 62 49.64 -18.87 -39.94
N ALA A 63 48.81 -18.04 -39.29
CA ALA A 63 47.97 -17.05 -39.94
C ALA A 63 48.80 -15.99 -40.66
N ARG A 64 49.87 -15.47 -40.04
CA ARG A 64 50.83 -14.54 -40.68
C ARG A 64 51.50 -15.16 -41.91
N ALA A 65 51.87 -16.43 -41.84
CA ALA A 65 52.47 -17.14 -42.97
C ALA A 65 51.47 -17.36 -44.12
N GLY A 66 50.19 -17.54 -43.80
CA GLY A 66 49.09 -17.72 -44.76
C GLY A 66 48.58 -16.42 -45.39
N ASP A 67 48.60 -15.31 -44.65
CA ASP A 67 48.14 -13.99 -45.10
C ASP A 67 49.03 -12.86 -44.57
N SER A 68 49.74 -12.19 -45.48
CA SER A 68 50.68 -11.10 -45.14
C SER A 68 50.02 -9.84 -44.58
N ARG A 69 48.69 -9.75 -44.59
CA ARG A 69 47.92 -8.65 -43.98
C ARG A 69 47.74 -8.81 -42.47
N ILE A 70 47.85 -10.03 -41.94
CA ILE A 70 47.72 -10.31 -40.50
C ILE A 70 49.07 -10.04 -39.85
N ARG A 71 49.15 -9.14 -38.86
CA ARG A 71 50.37 -8.77 -38.15
C ARG A 71 50.20 -9.04 -36.66
N PRO A 72 50.75 -10.14 -36.14
CA PRO A 72 50.68 -10.41 -34.72
C PRO A 72 51.64 -9.51 -33.94
N LEU A 73 51.15 -8.93 -32.86
CA LEU A 73 51.91 -8.28 -31.80
C LEU A 73 51.72 -9.10 -30.54
N ARG A 74 52.70 -9.12 -29.64
CA ARG A 74 52.59 -9.87 -28.39
C ARG A 74 53.03 -9.02 -27.22
N ASN A 75 52.22 -9.00 -26.17
CA ASN A 75 52.60 -8.47 -24.86
C ASN A 75 53.27 -9.57 -24.04
N ASP A 76 54.25 -9.18 -23.21
CA ASP A 76 54.98 -10.12 -22.35
C ASP A 76 54.13 -10.63 -21.17
N THR A 77 53.15 -9.83 -20.74
CA THR A 77 52.21 -10.11 -19.65
C THR A 77 50.79 -9.74 -20.09
N ASN A 78 49.78 -10.31 -19.44
CA ASN A 78 48.38 -9.93 -19.68
C ASN A 78 48.13 -8.52 -19.11
N LEU A 79 47.97 -7.55 -19.99
CA LEU A 79 47.75 -6.13 -19.67
C LEU A 79 46.27 -5.74 -19.68
N GLY A 80 45.39 -6.62 -20.18
CA GLY A 80 43.95 -6.38 -20.27
C GLY A 80 43.52 -5.74 -21.60
N PHE A 81 42.21 -5.61 -21.78
CA PHE A 81 41.59 -5.20 -23.04
C PHE A 81 42.04 -3.80 -23.49
N ALA A 82 41.92 -2.79 -22.62
CA ALA A 82 42.24 -1.39 -22.95
C ALA A 82 43.70 -1.22 -23.42
N ALA A 83 44.67 -1.75 -22.66
CA ALA A 83 46.08 -1.66 -22.98
C ALA A 83 46.43 -2.42 -24.28
N SER A 84 45.82 -3.57 -24.51
CA SER A 84 46.00 -4.34 -25.75
C SER A 84 45.46 -3.62 -26.98
N CYS A 85 44.26 -3.04 -26.87
CA CYS A 85 43.68 -2.19 -27.91
C CYS A 85 44.58 -0.98 -28.20
N ASN A 86 45.04 -0.27 -27.17
CA ASN A 86 45.95 0.87 -27.33
C ASN A 86 47.29 0.48 -27.98
N CYS A 87 47.84 -0.69 -27.64
CA CYS A 87 49.05 -1.23 -28.27
C CYS A 87 48.84 -1.46 -29.77
N GLY A 88 47.72 -2.10 -30.15
CA GLY A 88 47.36 -2.32 -31.54
C GLY A 88 47.13 -1.01 -32.31
N ALA A 89 46.45 -0.05 -31.68
CA ALA A 89 46.21 1.27 -32.26
C ALA A 89 47.50 2.07 -32.50
N LYS A 90 48.48 1.99 -31.58
CA LYS A 90 49.80 2.61 -31.76
C LYS A 90 50.60 2.01 -32.92
N ALA A 91 50.37 0.74 -33.22
CA ALA A 91 51.01 0.06 -34.34
C ALA A 91 50.29 0.25 -35.67
N ALA A 92 49.06 0.78 -35.66
CA ALA A 92 48.22 0.95 -36.85
C ALA A 92 48.79 1.95 -37.85
N HIS A 93 48.61 1.64 -39.13
CA HIS A 93 48.99 2.52 -40.24
C HIS A 93 47.80 3.10 -41.01
N GLY A 94 46.58 2.65 -40.73
CA GLY A 94 45.36 3.11 -41.38
C GLY A 94 44.88 4.46 -40.86
N ASP A 95 44.20 5.22 -41.72
CA ASP A 95 43.50 6.45 -41.34
C ASP A 95 42.26 6.17 -40.47
N LEU A 96 41.73 4.94 -40.57
CA LEU A 96 40.64 4.43 -39.74
C LEU A 96 41.10 3.27 -38.86
N LEU A 97 40.64 3.26 -37.61
CA LEU A 97 40.81 2.18 -36.64
C LEU A 97 39.50 1.44 -36.46
N LEU A 98 39.53 0.12 -36.63
CA LEU A 98 38.44 -0.76 -36.24
C LEU A 98 38.88 -1.67 -35.10
N PHE A 99 38.26 -1.57 -33.94
CA PHE A 99 38.40 -2.59 -32.90
C PHE A 99 37.40 -3.70 -33.14
N LEU A 100 37.85 -4.95 -33.05
CA LEU A 100 37.02 -6.13 -33.23
C LEU A 100 37.43 -7.22 -32.24
N ASN A 101 36.49 -7.73 -31.45
CA ASN A 101 36.77 -8.83 -30.53
C ASN A 101 37.04 -10.15 -31.26
N ASN A 102 37.84 -11.01 -30.65
CA ASN A 102 38.24 -12.29 -31.24
C ASN A 102 37.14 -13.35 -31.29
N ASP A 103 36.04 -13.15 -30.56
CA ASP A 103 34.84 -13.99 -30.54
C ASP A 103 33.70 -13.42 -31.40
N THR A 104 34.07 -12.73 -32.48
CA THR A 104 33.12 -12.23 -33.50
C THR A 104 33.26 -12.97 -34.82
N GLU A 105 32.15 -13.10 -35.55
CA GLU A 105 32.13 -13.55 -36.94
C GLU A 105 31.46 -12.47 -37.80
N VAL A 106 32.22 -11.94 -38.76
CA VAL A 106 31.71 -10.89 -39.66
C VAL A 106 30.90 -11.49 -40.82
N LEU A 107 29.77 -10.87 -41.13
CA LEU A 107 28.84 -11.34 -42.17
C LEU A 107 29.11 -10.65 -43.51
N ILE A 108 28.56 -11.20 -44.60
CA ILE A 108 28.71 -10.58 -45.92
C ILE A 108 28.15 -9.15 -45.92
N GLY A 109 28.91 -8.20 -46.46
CA GLY A 109 28.50 -6.80 -46.56
C GLY A 109 28.59 -5.97 -45.27
N TRP A 110 29.09 -6.53 -44.15
CA TRP A 110 29.13 -5.84 -42.86
C TRP A 110 29.90 -4.51 -42.86
N PHE A 111 31.02 -4.41 -43.58
CA PHE A 111 31.94 -3.28 -43.44
C PHE A 111 31.50 -2.02 -44.22
N ALA A 112 30.86 -2.19 -45.38
CA ALA A 112 30.56 -1.07 -46.26
C ALA A 112 29.68 0.02 -45.62
N PRO A 113 28.59 -0.32 -44.90
CA PRO A 113 27.78 0.69 -44.22
C PRO A 113 28.53 1.47 -43.14
N LEU A 114 29.44 0.82 -42.40
CA LEU A 114 30.25 1.48 -41.36
C LEU A 114 31.21 2.49 -42.00
N TYR A 115 31.90 2.08 -43.07
CA TYR A 115 32.84 2.93 -43.80
C TYR A 115 32.15 4.13 -44.46
N GLU A 116 31.01 3.92 -45.12
CA GLU A 116 30.25 4.99 -45.75
C GLU A 116 29.78 6.03 -44.71
N LEU A 117 29.24 5.58 -43.57
CA LEU A 117 28.79 6.48 -42.52
C LEU A 117 29.91 7.35 -41.98
N ILE A 118 31.07 6.77 -41.64
CA ILE A 118 32.16 7.53 -41.00
C ILE A 118 32.90 8.45 -41.98
N THR A 119 32.96 8.10 -43.27
CA THR A 119 33.64 8.92 -44.28
C THR A 119 32.76 10.05 -44.82
N GLN A 120 31.45 9.85 -44.89
CA GLN A 120 30.50 10.89 -45.35
C GLN A 120 30.09 11.86 -44.24
N ASN A 121 30.28 11.50 -42.97
CA ASN A 121 29.83 12.30 -41.84
C ASN A 121 30.98 12.62 -40.87
N PRO A 122 31.68 13.76 -41.04
CA PRO A 122 32.75 14.17 -40.12
C PRO A 122 32.30 14.38 -38.67
N SER A 123 30.99 14.54 -38.41
CA SER A 123 30.44 14.66 -37.06
C SER A 123 30.29 13.33 -36.32
N ILE A 124 30.40 12.19 -37.00
CA ILE A 124 30.36 10.86 -36.37
C ILE A 124 31.80 10.47 -36.03
N GLY A 125 32.11 10.35 -34.75
CA GLY A 125 33.44 9.95 -34.27
C GLY A 125 33.57 8.44 -34.09
N ILE A 126 32.50 7.76 -33.65
CA ILE A 126 32.46 6.30 -33.49
C ILE A 126 31.25 5.76 -34.22
N VAL A 127 31.41 4.67 -34.98
CA VAL A 127 30.30 3.89 -35.55
C VAL A 127 30.43 2.40 -35.22
N ALA A 128 29.34 1.77 -34.79
CA ALA A 128 29.30 0.34 -34.46
C ALA A 128 28.15 -0.38 -35.20
N PRO A 129 28.32 -1.67 -35.56
CA PRO A 129 27.27 -2.46 -36.20
C PRO A 129 26.24 -3.00 -35.21
N LYS A 130 25.17 -3.58 -35.74
CA LYS A 130 24.28 -4.50 -35.01
C LYS A 130 25.03 -5.77 -34.63
N LEU A 131 25.13 -6.03 -33.32
CA LEU A 131 25.67 -7.28 -32.83
C LEU A 131 24.53 -8.23 -32.51
N VAL A 132 24.59 -9.43 -33.06
CA VAL A 132 23.61 -10.50 -32.83
C VAL A 132 24.29 -11.73 -32.23
N PHE A 133 23.56 -12.47 -31.42
CA PHE A 133 23.94 -13.81 -31.02
C PHE A 133 23.76 -14.81 -32.17
N PRO A 134 24.39 -15.99 -32.13
CA PRO A 134 24.19 -17.04 -33.13
C PRO A 134 22.74 -17.53 -33.28
N ASP A 135 21.89 -17.29 -32.27
CA ASP A 135 20.44 -17.62 -32.29
C ASP A 135 19.57 -16.52 -32.95
N ASN A 136 20.20 -15.51 -33.56
CA ASN A 136 19.56 -14.38 -34.22
C ASN A 136 18.77 -13.45 -33.28
N THR A 137 19.16 -13.37 -32.01
CA THR A 137 18.72 -12.32 -31.08
C THR A 137 19.76 -11.21 -30.91
N ILE A 138 19.33 -10.01 -30.53
CA ILE A 138 20.21 -8.85 -30.35
C ILE A 138 21.13 -9.04 -29.14
N GLN A 139 22.42 -8.79 -29.36
CA GLN A 139 23.42 -8.64 -28.29
C GLN A 139 23.70 -7.15 -28.01
N HIS A 140 23.77 -6.32 -29.06
CA HIS A 140 24.00 -4.88 -28.89
C HIS A 140 23.41 -4.07 -30.05
N CYS A 141 22.63 -3.06 -29.67
CA CYS A 141 22.09 -2.02 -30.55
C CYS A 141 22.30 -0.62 -29.96
N GLY A 142 23.21 -0.45 -28.99
CA GLY A 142 23.32 0.76 -28.16
C GLY A 142 23.30 0.43 -26.66
N LYS A 143 23.90 1.30 -25.84
CA LYS A 143 23.81 1.28 -24.38
C LYS A 143 23.29 2.63 -23.87
N VAL A 144 22.50 2.58 -22.80
CA VAL A 144 21.80 3.74 -22.20
C VAL A 144 21.75 3.62 -20.67
N TRP A 145 21.57 4.74 -19.95
CA TRP A 145 21.35 4.74 -18.50
C TRP A 145 19.92 4.30 -18.16
N SER A 146 19.73 3.43 -17.17
CA SER A 146 18.38 3.17 -16.59
C SER A 146 18.33 3.52 -15.11
N ASN A 147 17.12 3.90 -14.68
CA ASN A 147 16.70 4.05 -13.29
C ASN A 147 15.64 2.98 -12.93
N LEU A 148 15.82 1.75 -13.43
CA LEU A 148 14.94 0.64 -13.13
C LEU A 148 15.29 0.09 -11.73
N ASN A 149 14.38 0.24 -10.77
CA ASN A 149 14.36 -0.40 -9.44
C ASN A 149 15.29 0.15 -8.35
N ASP A 150 15.43 1.48 -8.19
CA ASP A 150 16.10 2.11 -7.03
C ASP A 150 17.51 1.58 -6.69
N GLN A 151 18.18 0.92 -7.64
CA GLN A 151 19.58 0.52 -7.51
C GLN A 151 20.43 1.34 -8.48
N LEU A 152 21.38 2.09 -7.89
CA LEU A 152 22.57 2.71 -8.50
C LEU A 152 22.61 2.71 -10.04
N SER A 153 22.23 3.84 -10.65
CA SER A 153 22.24 4.13 -12.09
C SER A 153 23.45 3.51 -12.80
N GLN A 154 23.22 2.60 -13.77
CA GLN A 154 24.24 1.90 -14.56
C GLN A 154 23.88 1.83 -16.05
N PRO A 155 24.86 1.75 -16.98
CA PRO A 155 24.62 1.57 -18.40
C PRO A 155 24.14 0.14 -18.71
N HIS A 156 23.13 -0.01 -19.57
CA HIS A 156 22.65 -1.32 -20.02
C HIS A 156 22.44 -1.35 -21.54
N HIS A 157 22.58 -2.54 -22.12
CA HIS A 157 22.33 -2.77 -23.54
C HIS A 157 20.84 -2.68 -23.84
N ILE A 158 20.44 -1.77 -24.74
CA ILE A 158 19.04 -1.66 -25.18
C ILE A 158 18.71 -2.79 -26.16
N TYR A 159 17.49 -3.32 -26.09
CA TYR A 159 17.01 -4.46 -26.90
C TYR A 159 17.78 -5.77 -26.70
N TYR A 160 18.46 -5.96 -25.56
CA TYR A 160 19.17 -7.21 -25.29
C TYR A 160 18.24 -8.43 -25.38
N ARG A 161 18.66 -9.46 -26.12
CA ARG A 161 17.88 -10.69 -26.45
C ARG A 161 16.58 -10.46 -27.23
N PHE A 162 16.38 -9.27 -27.78
CA PHE A 162 15.23 -8.99 -28.64
C PHE A 162 15.42 -9.59 -30.05
N PRO A 163 14.35 -9.89 -30.82
CA PRO A 163 14.49 -10.47 -32.17
C PRO A 163 15.26 -9.53 -33.12
N ALA A 164 16.29 -10.04 -33.81
CA ALA A 164 17.17 -9.21 -34.65
C ALA A 164 16.54 -8.67 -35.94
N ASP A 165 15.40 -9.23 -36.34
CA ASP A 165 14.57 -8.84 -37.48
C ASP A 165 13.50 -7.80 -37.10
N HIS A 166 13.32 -7.49 -35.81
CA HIS A 166 12.33 -6.52 -35.38
C HIS A 166 12.63 -5.10 -35.91
N ALA A 167 11.59 -4.35 -36.28
CA ALA A 167 11.75 -3.03 -36.89
C ALA A 167 12.51 -2.04 -36.00
N ALA A 168 12.31 -2.10 -34.68
CA ALA A 168 13.01 -1.25 -33.70
C ALA A 168 14.54 -1.37 -33.78
N VAL A 169 15.08 -2.59 -33.91
CA VAL A 169 16.53 -2.80 -33.90
C VAL A 169 17.16 -2.59 -35.28
N ASN A 170 16.34 -2.46 -36.32
CA ASN A 170 16.74 -2.22 -37.70
C ASN A 170 16.74 -0.73 -38.10
N LYS A 171 16.90 0.17 -37.13
CA LYS A 171 17.04 1.63 -37.33
C LYS A 171 18.36 2.15 -36.79
N SER A 172 19.21 2.71 -37.67
CA SER A 172 20.45 3.40 -37.28
C SER A 172 20.15 4.69 -36.51
N ARG A 173 20.91 4.98 -35.45
CA ARG A 173 20.68 6.15 -34.60
C ARG A 173 21.89 6.47 -33.72
N ASP A 174 21.93 7.68 -33.16
CA ASP A 174 22.95 8.08 -32.18
C ASP A 174 22.62 7.52 -30.79
N TYR A 175 23.65 7.14 -30.04
CA TYR A 175 23.56 6.66 -28.65
C TYR A 175 24.63 7.31 -27.77
N GLN A 176 24.44 7.25 -26.45
CA GLN A 176 25.48 7.67 -25.49
C GLN A 176 26.69 6.75 -25.54
N MET A 177 26.46 5.45 -25.69
CA MET A 177 27.50 4.43 -25.53
C MET A 177 27.29 3.30 -26.54
N LEU A 178 28.41 2.83 -27.10
CA LEU A 178 28.49 1.64 -27.95
C LEU A 178 29.56 0.71 -27.40
N THR A 179 29.44 -0.58 -27.69
CA THR A 179 30.36 -1.57 -27.12
C THR A 179 31.65 -1.75 -27.93
N GLY A 180 32.76 -1.95 -27.21
CA GLY A 180 34.10 -2.21 -27.77
C GLY A 180 34.23 -3.48 -28.62
N ALA A 181 33.20 -4.33 -28.66
CA ALA A 181 33.25 -5.59 -29.40
C ALA A 181 33.37 -5.41 -30.92
N CYS A 182 32.82 -4.31 -31.46
CA CYS A 182 33.09 -3.87 -32.84
C CYS A 182 32.81 -2.37 -32.97
N MET A 183 33.85 -1.56 -33.19
CA MET A 183 33.70 -0.11 -33.36
C MET A 183 34.75 0.47 -34.31
N LEU A 184 34.30 1.31 -35.25
CA LEU A 184 35.11 2.00 -36.24
C LEU A 184 35.22 3.49 -35.90
N MET A 185 36.42 4.05 -35.98
CA MET A 185 36.71 5.46 -35.72
C MET A 185 37.89 5.96 -36.56
N ARG A 186 38.13 7.28 -36.56
CA ARG A 186 39.33 7.87 -37.19
C ARG A 186 40.53 7.71 -36.27
N THR A 187 41.66 7.29 -36.83
CA THR A 187 42.90 7.03 -36.08
C THR A 187 43.38 8.27 -35.33
N THR A 188 43.31 9.43 -35.97
CA THR A 188 43.69 10.72 -35.35
C THR A 188 42.81 11.07 -34.17
N GLU A 189 41.49 10.89 -34.28
CA GLU A 189 40.54 11.22 -33.20
C GLU A 189 40.74 10.32 -31.98
N PHE A 190 41.00 9.02 -32.21
CA PHE A 190 41.29 8.06 -31.15
C PHE A 190 42.57 8.45 -30.39
N MET A 191 43.62 8.82 -31.13
CA MET A 191 44.87 9.28 -30.53
C MET A 191 44.68 10.59 -29.78
N ASP A 192 43.89 11.52 -30.33
CA ASP A 192 43.66 12.80 -29.70
C ASP A 192 42.90 12.65 -28.38
N VAL A 193 41.92 11.74 -28.27
CA VAL A 193 41.18 11.53 -27.00
C VAL A 193 41.98 10.74 -25.96
N GLY A 194 43.16 10.25 -26.32
CA GLY A 194 44.05 9.49 -25.44
C GLY A 194 43.86 7.98 -25.48
N GLY A 195 43.06 7.46 -26.41
CA GLY A 195 42.73 6.03 -26.51
C GLY A 195 41.80 5.52 -25.40
N PHE A 196 41.78 4.20 -25.18
CA PHE A 196 41.06 3.59 -24.06
C PHE A 196 41.77 3.91 -22.75
N ASP A 197 41.01 4.23 -21.69
CA ASP A 197 41.58 4.48 -20.36
C ASP A 197 42.00 3.14 -19.70
N GLU A 198 43.31 2.95 -19.53
CA GLU A 198 43.90 1.70 -19.03
C GLU A 198 43.65 1.45 -17.53
N SER A 199 42.99 2.37 -16.81
CA SER A 199 42.63 2.19 -15.40
C SER A 199 41.41 1.28 -15.17
N TYR A 200 40.58 1.11 -16.20
CA TYR A 200 39.46 0.16 -16.18
C TYR A 200 39.97 -1.27 -16.32
N LEU A 201 39.47 -2.16 -15.47
CA LEU A 201 39.75 -3.60 -15.59
C LEU A 201 38.55 -4.31 -16.20
N ASN A 202 38.65 -4.62 -17.50
CA ASN A 202 37.71 -5.46 -18.28
C ASN A 202 36.22 -5.10 -18.05
N GLY A 203 35.83 -3.91 -18.48
CA GLY A 203 34.48 -3.36 -18.46
C GLY A 203 34.48 -1.86 -18.19
N TRP A 204 33.62 -1.10 -18.88
CA TRP A 204 33.43 0.36 -18.84
C TRP A 204 34.46 1.20 -19.61
N GLU A 205 35.53 0.62 -20.16
CA GLU A 205 36.49 1.34 -21.00
C GLU A 205 35.90 1.81 -22.34
N ASP A 206 34.97 1.03 -22.91
CA ASP A 206 34.24 1.38 -24.14
C ASP A 206 33.24 2.51 -23.89
N ASP A 207 32.57 2.46 -22.75
CA ASP A 207 31.66 3.48 -22.26
C ASP A 207 32.40 4.82 -22.01
N ASP A 208 33.59 4.77 -21.39
CA ASP A 208 34.47 5.93 -21.17
C ASP A 208 34.92 6.57 -22.48
N LEU A 209 35.35 5.75 -23.44
CA LEU A 209 35.77 6.21 -24.76
C LEU A 209 34.63 6.93 -25.49
N CYS A 210 33.40 6.41 -25.43
CA CYS A 210 32.23 7.05 -26.03
C CYS A 210 31.95 8.44 -25.43
N TYR A 211 32.11 8.61 -24.12
CA TYR A 211 32.00 9.93 -23.47
C TYR A 211 33.17 10.86 -23.81
N ALA A 212 34.38 10.33 -23.96
CA ALA A 212 35.54 11.11 -24.39
C ALA A 212 35.33 11.73 -25.78
N TYR A 213 34.78 10.97 -26.74
CA TYR A 213 34.41 11.49 -28.06
C TYR A 213 33.29 12.54 -27.99
N GLN A 214 32.23 12.27 -27.22
CA GLN A 214 31.12 13.22 -27.05
C GLN A 214 31.54 14.52 -26.37
N SER A 215 32.50 14.49 -25.45
CA SER A 215 33.07 15.70 -24.81
C SER A 215 33.71 16.67 -25.81
N ARG A 216 34.00 16.20 -27.02
CA ARG A 216 34.52 16.98 -28.16
C ARG A 216 33.48 17.31 -29.22
N GLY A 217 32.21 17.03 -28.94
CA GLY A 217 31.10 17.25 -29.87
C GLY A 217 30.99 16.22 -30.99
N LEU A 218 31.68 15.09 -30.89
CA LEU A 218 31.58 13.99 -31.85
C LEU A 218 30.46 13.02 -31.46
N ARG A 219 29.72 12.53 -32.44
CA ARG A 219 28.59 11.61 -32.24
C ARG A 219 29.06 10.15 -32.23
N VAL A 220 28.34 9.34 -31.46
CA VAL A 220 28.52 7.90 -31.33
C VAL A 220 27.30 7.23 -31.96
N HIS A 221 27.50 6.53 -33.08
CA HIS A 221 26.41 6.13 -33.99
C HIS A 221 26.28 4.62 -34.17
N TYR A 222 25.08 4.10 -33.95
CA TYR A 222 24.70 2.72 -34.22
C TYR A 222 24.26 2.54 -35.68
N CYS A 223 24.86 1.59 -36.40
CA CYS A 223 24.57 1.27 -37.80
C CYS A 223 23.79 -0.04 -37.93
N ALA A 224 22.48 0.05 -38.11
CA ALA A 224 21.59 -1.11 -38.18
C ALA A 224 21.73 -1.95 -39.46
N SER A 225 22.22 -1.34 -40.55
CA SER A 225 22.44 -2.00 -41.84
C SER A 225 23.73 -2.83 -41.88
N SER A 226 24.59 -2.71 -40.87
CA SER A 226 25.74 -3.60 -40.65
C SER A 226 25.41 -4.61 -39.56
N THR A 227 25.74 -5.88 -39.76
CA THR A 227 25.51 -6.94 -38.76
C THR A 227 26.76 -7.80 -38.60
N VAL A 228 27.13 -8.07 -37.35
CA VAL A 228 28.23 -8.93 -36.95
C VAL A 228 27.71 -9.91 -35.88
N ILE A 229 28.08 -11.18 -35.99
CA ILE A 229 27.75 -12.16 -34.95
C ILE A 229 28.79 -12.02 -33.85
N HIS A 230 28.34 -11.93 -32.60
CA HIS A 230 29.20 -11.92 -31.42
C HIS A 230 28.86 -13.16 -30.59
N HIS A 231 29.83 -14.07 -30.47
CA HIS A 231 29.66 -15.37 -29.79
C HIS A 231 29.77 -15.26 -28.27
N GLN A 232 30.05 -14.05 -27.77
CA GLN A 232 30.22 -13.64 -26.38
C GLN A 232 30.22 -14.79 -25.37
N SER A 233 31.39 -15.12 -24.85
CA SER A 233 31.49 -15.89 -23.63
C SER A 233 30.96 -15.04 -22.46
N LYS A 234 29.66 -15.16 -22.13
CA LYS A 234 28.92 -14.61 -20.97
C LYS A 234 29.47 -13.27 -20.44
N THR A 235 28.75 -12.16 -20.66
CA THR A 235 29.02 -10.88 -19.96
C THR A 235 29.31 -11.12 -18.48
N LEU A 236 30.13 -10.29 -17.81
CA LEU A 236 30.35 -10.42 -16.36
C LEU A 236 29.03 -10.60 -15.60
N ASN A 237 27.95 -9.92 -16.02
CA ASN A 237 26.60 -10.09 -15.49
C ASN A 237 25.94 -11.44 -15.79
N GLU A 238 26.06 -12.02 -16.99
CA GLU A 238 25.59 -13.39 -17.30
C GLU A 238 26.50 -14.48 -16.72
N ARG A 239 27.77 -14.16 -16.50
CA ARG A 239 28.76 -15.02 -15.83
C ARG A 239 28.52 -14.99 -14.33
N MET A 240 28.17 -13.83 -13.75
CA MET A 240 27.73 -13.65 -12.36
C MET A 240 26.38 -14.32 -12.13
N SER A 241 25.36 -14.03 -12.93
CA SER A 241 24.06 -14.70 -12.80
C SER A 241 24.14 -16.18 -13.19
N GLY A 242 25.06 -16.55 -14.07
CA GLY A 242 25.41 -17.94 -14.37
C GLY A 242 26.12 -18.63 -13.20
N LEU A 243 27.10 -17.97 -12.56
CA LEU A 243 27.79 -18.40 -11.34
C LEU A 243 26.76 -18.54 -10.22
N GLU A 244 25.94 -17.53 -9.95
CA GLU A 244 24.87 -17.51 -8.96
C GLU A 244 23.81 -18.61 -9.19
N ARG A 245 23.43 -18.88 -10.45
CA ARG A 245 22.53 -20.02 -10.78
C ARG A 245 23.23 -21.37 -10.73
N SER A 246 24.56 -21.41 -10.81
CA SER A 246 25.36 -22.63 -10.69
C SER A 246 25.94 -22.83 -9.30
N LEU A 247 25.76 -21.87 -8.38
CA LEU A 247 25.89 -22.09 -6.95
C LEU A 247 24.77 -23.07 -6.56
N PRO A 248 25.11 -24.28 -6.07
CA PRO A 248 24.11 -25.17 -5.51
C PRO A 248 23.38 -24.49 -4.36
N ASP A 249 22.10 -24.82 -4.25
CA ASP A 249 21.24 -24.46 -3.12
C ASP A 249 21.97 -24.70 -1.78
N VAL A 250 21.75 -23.85 -0.77
CA VAL A 250 22.48 -23.89 0.51
C VAL A 250 22.37 -25.29 1.17
N GLY A 251 21.26 -25.99 0.92
CA GLY A 251 21.05 -27.38 1.36
C GLY A 251 21.98 -28.44 0.72
N LYS A 252 22.47 -28.24 -0.52
CA LYS A 252 23.40 -29.18 -1.19
C LYS A 252 24.85 -29.01 -0.73
N LEU A 253 25.24 -27.82 -0.26
CA LEU A 253 26.55 -27.56 0.36
C LEU A 253 26.66 -28.31 1.70
N GLN A 254 25.58 -28.33 2.48
CA GLN A 254 25.50 -29.09 3.74
C GLN A 254 25.53 -30.60 3.52
N GLU A 255 24.98 -31.09 2.40
CA GLU A 255 25.03 -32.51 2.01
C GLU A 255 26.46 -32.94 1.58
N LEU A 256 27.19 -32.08 0.87
CA LEU A 256 28.62 -32.27 0.55
C LEU A 256 29.51 -32.30 1.79
N ASP A 257 29.26 -31.41 2.75
CA ASP A 257 29.99 -31.40 4.03
C ASP A 257 29.71 -32.66 4.87
N ARG A 258 28.48 -33.22 4.83
CA ARG A 258 28.15 -34.52 5.45
C ARG A 258 28.83 -35.70 4.78
N ILE A 259 28.89 -35.73 3.44
CA ILE A 259 29.57 -36.79 2.67
C ILE A 259 31.08 -36.80 3.02
N MET A 260 31.69 -35.63 3.18
CA MET A 260 33.11 -35.52 3.56
C MET A 260 33.38 -35.77 5.05
N ALA A 261 32.40 -35.56 5.93
CA ALA A 261 32.49 -35.83 7.36
C ALA A 261 32.48 -37.32 7.70
N GLY A 262 31.99 -38.16 6.77
CA GLY A 262 32.14 -39.62 6.79
C GLY A 262 31.27 -40.35 7.81
N ASP A 263 30.30 -41.11 7.30
CA ASP A 263 30.09 -42.51 7.68
C ASP A 263 29.17 -43.15 6.61
N SER A 264 29.64 -44.25 6.01
CA SER A 264 28.94 -45.08 5.00
C SER A 264 28.76 -44.55 3.56
N VAL A 265 29.71 -43.78 3.01
CA VAL A 265 29.70 -43.39 1.58
C VAL A 265 30.97 -43.91 0.88
N ALA A 266 30.85 -44.35 -0.39
CA ALA A 266 31.96 -44.96 -1.13
C ALA A 266 33.11 -43.95 -1.37
N PRO A 267 34.39 -44.38 -1.39
CA PRO A 267 35.53 -43.48 -1.54
C PRO A 267 35.49 -42.58 -2.78
N HIS A 268 34.81 -43.04 -3.85
CA HIS A 268 34.63 -42.27 -5.08
C HIS A 268 33.73 -41.02 -4.90
N ASP A 269 32.76 -41.08 -4.00
CA ASP A 269 31.83 -39.98 -3.74
C ASP A 269 32.46 -38.88 -2.87
N ILE A 270 33.42 -39.23 -2.01
CA ILE A 270 34.19 -38.27 -1.19
C ILE A 270 35.16 -37.46 -2.05
N ASP A 271 35.86 -38.11 -2.98
CA ASP A 271 36.74 -37.41 -3.92
C ASP A 271 35.94 -36.50 -4.86
N THR A 272 34.77 -36.97 -5.32
CA THR A 272 33.83 -36.15 -6.10
C THR A 272 33.34 -34.95 -5.28
N ALA A 273 33.00 -35.14 -4.01
CA ALA A 273 32.56 -34.08 -3.11
C ALA A 273 33.64 -33.00 -2.86
N ARG A 274 34.89 -33.42 -2.62
CA ARG A 274 36.04 -32.50 -2.50
C ARG A 274 36.26 -31.68 -3.77
N GLN A 275 36.12 -32.32 -4.93
CA GLN A 275 36.30 -31.66 -6.22
C GLN A 275 35.19 -30.63 -6.49
N VAL A 276 33.95 -30.94 -6.09
CA VAL A 276 32.82 -30.01 -6.16
C VAL A 276 32.99 -28.83 -5.18
N GLN A 277 33.43 -29.07 -3.94
CA GLN A 277 33.66 -27.99 -2.96
C GLN A 277 34.81 -27.06 -3.35
N ALA A 278 35.92 -27.60 -3.85
CA ALA A 278 37.03 -26.80 -4.36
C ALA A 278 36.61 -25.94 -5.57
N THR A 279 35.74 -26.49 -6.42
CA THR A 279 35.14 -25.76 -7.55
C THR A 279 34.23 -24.62 -7.05
N PHE A 280 33.42 -24.88 -6.03
CA PHE A 280 32.53 -23.88 -5.41
C PHE A 280 33.31 -22.72 -4.78
N GLN A 281 34.33 -23.00 -3.98
CA GLN A 281 35.18 -21.97 -3.36
C GLN A 281 35.96 -21.16 -4.40
N ALA A 282 36.35 -21.78 -5.52
CA ALA A 282 36.96 -21.06 -6.63
C ALA A 282 35.95 -20.13 -7.31
N MET A 283 34.72 -20.60 -7.56
CA MET A 283 33.62 -19.82 -8.13
C MET A 283 33.21 -18.63 -7.23
N GLU A 284 33.17 -18.82 -5.92
CA GLU A 284 32.83 -17.77 -4.96
C GLU A 284 33.89 -16.67 -4.90
N ARG A 285 35.18 -17.04 -4.89
CA ARG A 285 36.29 -16.07 -5.01
C ARG A 285 36.25 -15.30 -6.31
N GLU A 286 35.91 -15.96 -7.42
CA GLU A 286 35.75 -15.32 -8.74
C GLU A 286 34.56 -14.34 -8.74
N LEU A 287 33.48 -14.66 -8.04
CA LEU A 287 32.29 -13.79 -7.90
C LEU A 287 32.59 -12.52 -7.07
N ILE A 288 33.33 -12.66 -5.97
CA ILE A 288 33.73 -11.53 -5.11
C ILE A 288 34.66 -10.58 -5.87
N ASP A 289 35.70 -11.11 -6.51
CA ASP A 289 36.64 -10.33 -7.31
C ASP A 289 35.93 -9.60 -8.48
N ALA A 290 34.94 -10.23 -9.12
CA ALA A 290 34.12 -9.61 -10.15
C ALA A 290 33.29 -8.43 -9.62
N ARG A 291 32.67 -8.56 -8.44
CA ARG A 291 31.87 -7.49 -7.81
C ARG A 291 32.73 -6.29 -7.39
N GLU A 292 33.91 -6.55 -6.84
CA GLU A 292 34.86 -5.50 -6.45
C GLU A 292 35.37 -4.71 -7.66
N LYS A 293 35.72 -5.41 -8.76
CA LYS A 293 36.11 -4.77 -10.03
C LYS A 293 34.99 -3.89 -10.59
N PHE A 294 33.76 -4.38 -10.57
CA PHE A 294 32.59 -3.65 -11.05
C PHE A 294 32.36 -2.36 -10.25
N ALA A 295 32.35 -2.45 -8.91
CA ALA A 295 32.17 -1.29 -8.04
C ALA A 295 33.26 -0.24 -8.26
N ARG A 296 34.51 -0.67 -8.42
CA ARG A 296 35.65 0.22 -8.67
C ARG A 296 35.55 0.94 -10.01
N ASN A 297 35.25 0.21 -11.10
CA ASN A 297 35.11 0.80 -12.44
C ASN A 297 33.95 1.82 -12.46
N ARG A 298 32.81 1.49 -11.81
CA ARG A 298 31.68 2.42 -11.67
C ARG A 298 32.06 3.69 -10.93
N SER A 299 32.73 3.58 -9.77
CA SER A 299 33.18 4.74 -9.01
C SER A 299 34.16 5.60 -9.79
N HIS A 300 35.08 4.97 -10.55
CA HIS A 300 36.02 5.68 -11.41
C HIS A 300 35.31 6.46 -12.54
N PHE A 301 34.39 5.80 -13.25
CA PHE A 301 33.59 6.41 -14.30
C PHE A 301 32.75 7.59 -13.79
N MET A 302 32.07 7.42 -12.66
CA MET A 302 31.25 8.47 -12.05
C MET A 302 32.09 9.67 -11.61
N ALA A 303 33.28 9.44 -11.05
CA ALA A 303 34.18 10.52 -10.68
C ALA A 303 34.62 11.35 -11.89
N LYS A 304 34.84 10.70 -13.05
CA LYS A 304 35.30 11.34 -14.28
C LYS A 304 34.19 12.08 -15.03
N TRP A 305 32.99 11.50 -15.14
CA TRP A 305 31.95 11.99 -16.05
C TRP A 305 30.67 12.50 -15.39
N SER A 306 30.49 12.41 -14.06
CA SER A 306 29.25 12.82 -13.36
C SER A 306 28.73 14.21 -13.71
N ARG A 307 29.60 15.17 -14.03
CA ARG A 307 29.22 16.54 -14.43
C ARG A 307 28.78 16.68 -15.88
N ASN A 308 29.17 15.72 -16.73
CA ASN A 308 28.86 15.67 -18.16
C ASN A 308 27.66 14.76 -18.45
N ILE A 309 27.20 13.99 -17.47
CA ILE A 309 25.92 13.27 -17.52
C ILE A 309 24.84 14.31 -17.21
N ARG A 310 24.17 14.84 -18.24
CA ARG A 310 23.03 15.75 -18.07
C ARG A 310 21.85 14.97 -17.49
N ARG A 311 20.94 15.64 -16.78
CA ARG A 311 19.67 15.02 -16.32
C ARG A 311 18.88 14.40 -17.49
N ASP A 312 18.94 15.05 -18.65
CA ASP A 312 18.33 14.57 -19.89
C ASP A 312 19.05 13.35 -20.50
N ASP A 313 20.32 13.10 -20.12
CA ASP A 313 21.07 11.91 -20.55
C ASP A 313 20.68 10.65 -19.74
N LEU A 314 19.91 10.80 -18.65
CA LEU A 314 19.27 9.71 -17.88
C LEU A 314 17.92 9.26 -18.48
N HIS A 315 17.48 9.87 -19.58
CA HIS A 315 16.17 9.62 -20.23
C HIS A 315 16.24 8.76 -21.50
N TYR A 316 17.30 7.97 -21.68
CA TYR A 316 17.41 7.10 -22.85
C TYR A 316 16.77 5.72 -22.61
N CYS A 317 15.53 5.69 -22.11
CA CYS A 317 14.65 4.53 -22.21
C CYS A 317 13.25 4.96 -22.65
N THR A 318 13.15 5.73 -23.73
CA THR A 318 11.96 5.72 -24.58
C THR A 318 12.35 5.17 -25.94
N LEU A 319 11.63 4.13 -26.30
CA LEU A 319 11.91 3.28 -27.42
C LEU A 319 11.47 4.04 -28.68
N ASP A 320 12.47 4.63 -29.36
CA ASP A 320 12.45 5.41 -30.60
C ASP A 320 12.35 6.95 -30.45
N ASN A 321 13.52 7.61 -30.45
CA ASN A 321 13.67 9.06 -30.71
C ASN A 321 13.11 9.42 -32.10
N ILE A 322 11.82 9.71 -32.15
CA ILE A 322 11.29 10.86 -32.88
C ILE A 322 11.05 11.92 -31.80
N PRO A 323 11.69 13.10 -31.82
CA PRO A 323 11.15 14.21 -31.05
C PRO A 323 9.70 14.38 -31.49
N LEU A 324 8.78 14.65 -30.57
CA LEU A 324 7.37 14.96 -30.88
C LEU A 324 7.19 16.19 -31.84
N ASN A 325 8.28 16.72 -32.40
CA ASN A 325 8.34 17.68 -33.48
C ASN A 325 9.14 17.14 -34.68
N GLN A 326 8.42 16.82 -35.77
CA GLN A 326 8.83 16.84 -37.19
C GLN A 326 9.28 15.53 -37.89
N ALA A 327 8.29 14.78 -38.35
CA ALA A 327 8.11 14.47 -39.78
C ALA A 327 6.64 14.68 -40.19
N LEU A 328 6.17 15.93 -40.03
CA LEU A 328 5.17 16.52 -40.92
C LEU A 328 5.81 17.80 -41.46
N PRO A 329 6.31 17.81 -42.70
CA PRO A 329 6.48 19.06 -43.42
C PRO A 329 5.07 19.58 -43.69
N ASP A 330 4.60 20.49 -42.82
CA ASP A 330 3.65 21.59 -43.11
C ASP A 330 3.01 22.24 -41.86
N LEU A 331 3.38 21.90 -40.62
CA LEU A 331 2.64 22.40 -39.43
C LEU A 331 3.48 23.00 -38.28
N GLN A 332 4.72 23.45 -38.53
CA GLN A 332 5.56 24.13 -37.51
C GLN A 332 6.11 25.50 -37.91
N LEU A 333 5.23 26.33 -38.44
CA LEU A 333 5.35 27.78 -38.37
C LEU A 333 4.31 28.31 -37.36
N ALA A 334 4.47 28.05 -36.06
CA ALA A 334 3.74 28.78 -35.00
C ALA A 334 4.10 28.36 -33.55
N ARG A 335 5.35 28.03 -33.19
CA ARG A 335 5.67 27.79 -31.75
C ARG A 335 7.07 28.25 -31.36
N THR A 336 7.29 29.56 -31.40
CA THR A 336 7.93 30.35 -30.33
C THR A 336 7.78 31.84 -30.66
N SER A 337 7.53 32.63 -29.61
CA SER A 337 7.39 34.09 -29.55
C SER A 337 6.21 34.70 -30.29
N GLU A 338 5.07 34.81 -29.60
CA GLU A 338 4.48 36.12 -29.28
C GLU A 338 3.34 35.93 -28.25
N ASP A 339 3.28 36.90 -27.34
CA ASP A 339 2.15 37.30 -26.50
C ASP A 339 1.83 36.55 -25.19
N ALA A 340 2.15 37.28 -24.12
CA ALA A 340 1.35 37.34 -22.92
C ALA A 340 -0.14 37.56 -23.28
N SER A 341 -1.04 36.85 -22.60
CA SER A 341 -2.52 36.88 -22.68
C SER A 341 -3.20 36.01 -23.76
N GLY A 342 -3.51 34.74 -23.43
CA GLY A 342 -4.41 33.86 -24.20
C GLY A 342 -4.10 32.36 -24.06
N GLY A 343 -4.99 31.60 -23.39
CA GLY A 343 -4.75 30.20 -23.01
C GLY A 343 -4.65 29.19 -24.16
N ILE A 344 -3.60 28.36 -24.15
CA ILE A 344 -3.43 27.19 -25.01
C ILE A 344 -4.07 25.98 -24.30
N MET A 345 -5.10 25.36 -24.88
CA MET A 345 -5.74 24.15 -24.34
C MET A 345 -4.83 22.92 -24.53
N GLN A 346 -4.56 22.18 -23.45
CA GLN A 346 -3.64 21.03 -23.40
C GLN A 346 -4.34 19.73 -23.87
N LEU A 347 -3.64 18.85 -24.61
CA LEU A 347 -4.19 17.59 -25.15
C LEU A 347 -4.39 16.54 -24.05
N VAL A 348 -5.53 15.84 -24.07
CA VAL A 348 -5.82 14.71 -23.16
C VAL A 348 -5.92 13.39 -23.94
N SER A 349 -5.28 12.33 -23.47
CA SER A 349 -5.47 10.97 -23.98
C SER A 349 -6.50 10.23 -23.14
N ILE A 350 -7.68 9.99 -23.72
CA ILE A 350 -8.76 9.23 -23.08
C ILE A 350 -8.57 7.75 -23.41
N VAL A 351 -8.21 6.96 -22.40
CA VAL A 351 -7.95 5.52 -22.49
C VAL A 351 -9.21 4.76 -22.06
N ILE A 352 -9.78 3.97 -22.98
CA ILE A 352 -10.99 3.19 -22.73
C ILE A 352 -10.69 1.72 -22.96
N LEU A 353 -10.70 0.94 -21.88
CA LEU A 353 -10.58 -0.52 -21.92
C LEU A 353 -11.97 -1.15 -22.11
N THR A 354 -12.12 -2.01 -23.12
CA THR A 354 -13.38 -2.66 -23.47
C THR A 354 -13.26 -4.18 -23.47
N ARG A 355 -14.25 -4.88 -22.92
CA ARG A 355 -14.42 -6.33 -23.08
C ARG A 355 -15.90 -6.70 -23.07
N ASN A 356 -16.44 -6.98 -24.25
CA ASN A 356 -17.88 -7.16 -24.49
C ASN A 356 -18.71 -5.91 -24.14
N ARG A 357 -20.05 -6.04 -24.15
CA ARG A 357 -21.03 -4.98 -23.89
C ARG A 357 -20.93 -3.84 -24.90
N LEU A 358 -21.10 -4.20 -26.17
CA LEU A 358 -21.18 -3.22 -27.26
C LEU A 358 -22.26 -2.14 -27.02
N ASP A 359 -23.35 -2.48 -26.33
CA ASP A 359 -24.43 -1.56 -25.98
C ASP A 359 -23.92 -0.35 -25.18
N VAL A 360 -23.25 -0.59 -24.04
CA VAL A 360 -22.76 0.50 -23.18
C VAL A 360 -21.56 1.23 -23.80
N THR A 361 -20.72 0.52 -24.54
CA THR A 361 -19.56 1.10 -25.24
C THR A 361 -19.99 2.15 -26.28
N LYS A 362 -21.11 1.91 -26.97
CA LYS A 362 -21.71 2.88 -27.90
C LYS A 362 -22.16 4.15 -27.19
N ASP A 363 -22.85 4.01 -26.07
CA ASP A 363 -23.36 5.14 -25.29
C ASP A 363 -22.19 5.98 -24.73
N CYS A 364 -21.13 5.32 -24.26
CA CYS A 364 -19.91 5.96 -23.80
C CYS A 364 -19.28 6.83 -24.90
N LEU A 365 -18.93 6.27 -26.05
CA LEU A 365 -18.30 7.02 -27.14
C LEU A 365 -19.19 8.13 -27.71
N ALA A 366 -20.50 7.87 -27.83
CA ALA A 366 -21.45 8.88 -28.27
C ALA A 366 -21.53 10.07 -27.30
N SER A 367 -21.44 9.82 -25.99
CA SER A 367 -21.43 10.87 -24.97
C SER A 367 -20.15 11.70 -25.01
N ILE A 368 -18.98 11.08 -25.21
CA ILE A 368 -17.69 11.78 -25.35
C ILE A 368 -17.73 12.69 -26.58
N GLN A 369 -18.15 12.16 -27.73
CA GLN A 369 -18.26 12.93 -28.98
C GLN A 369 -19.20 14.14 -28.85
N ARG A 370 -20.25 14.03 -28.03
CA ARG A 370 -21.23 15.10 -27.82
C ARG A 370 -20.76 16.17 -26.83
N HIS A 371 -20.03 15.78 -25.79
CA HIS A 371 -19.82 16.62 -24.60
C HIS A 371 -18.36 17.02 -24.34
N THR A 372 -17.43 16.67 -25.23
CA THR A 372 -15.99 16.90 -25.03
C THR A 372 -15.42 17.82 -26.13
N PRO A 373 -15.55 19.16 -25.98
CA PRO A 373 -14.96 20.12 -26.92
C PRO A 373 -13.45 20.30 -26.76
N GLU A 374 -12.86 19.88 -25.64
CA GLU A 374 -11.44 20.02 -25.37
C GLU A 374 -10.60 19.13 -26.31
N PRO A 375 -9.36 19.52 -26.68
CA PRO A 375 -8.50 18.68 -27.49
C PRO A 375 -8.24 17.32 -26.84
N HIS A 376 -8.66 16.26 -27.51
CA HIS A 376 -8.49 14.89 -27.01
C HIS A 376 -8.24 13.88 -28.13
N GLU A 377 -7.52 12.81 -27.78
CA GLU A 377 -7.50 11.56 -28.54
C GLU A 377 -8.17 10.46 -27.73
N ILE A 378 -8.71 9.45 -28.41
CA ILE A 378 -9.31 8.27 -27.76
C ILE A 378 -8.50 7.04 -28.11
N ILE A 379 -8.02 6.34 -27.09
CA ILE A 379 -7.27 5.10 -27.20
C ILE A 379 -8.17 3.99 -26.67
N LEU A 380 -8.70 3.20 -27.60
CA LEU A 380 -9.55 2.04 -27.36
C LEU A 380 -8.66 0.81 -27.20
N ILE A 381 -8.87 0.04 -26.13
CA ILE A 381 -8.19 -1.24 -25.91
C ILE A 381 -9.24 -2.32 -25.87
N ASP A 382 -9.32 -3.14 -26.92
CA ASP A 382 -10.13 -4.33 -26.88
C ASP A 382 -9.40 -5.47 -26.17
N ASN A 383 -9.96 -5.94 -25.06
CA ASN A 383 -9.36 -6.95 -24.21
C ASN A 383 -9.91 -8.36 -24.48
N GLY A 384 -10.04 -8.70 -25.76
CA GLY A 384 -10.56 -9.99 -26.23
C GLY A 384 -12.08 -10.08 -26.20
N SER A 385 -12.78 -9.10 -26.78
CA SER A 385 -14.24 -9.15 -26.91
C SER A 385 -14.69 -10.23 -27.90
N THR A 386 -15.88 -10.78 -27.65
CA THR A 386 -16.47 -11.88 -28.44
C THR A 386 -17.91 -11.60 -28.91
N ASP A 387 -18.45 -10.41 -28.61
CA ASP A 387 -19.84 -10.02 -28.87
C ASP A 387 -20.03 -9.08 -30.07
N GLY A 388 -19.02 -8.96 -30.93
CA GLY A 388 -19.01 -8.03 -32.07
C GLY A 388 -18.48 -6.63 -31.77
N THR A 389 -17.98 -6.39 -30.54
CA THR A 389 -17.40 -5.10 -30.14
C THR A 389 -16.19 -4.72 -31.00
N VAL A 390 -15.26 -5.66 -31.26
CA VAL A 390 -14.02 -5.39 -32.01
C VAL A 390 -14.30 -4.90 -33.43
N GLU A 391 -15.20 -5.58 -34.14
CA GLU A 391 -15.59 -5.21 -35.51
C GLU A 391 -16.19 -3.81 -35.56
N TRP A 392 -16.99 -3.46 -34.56
CA TRP A 392 -17.57 -2.13 -34.47
C TRP A 392 -16.54 -1.05 -34.12
N LEU A 393 -15.60 -1.33 -33.20
CA LEU A 393 -14.51 -0.41 -32.83
C LEU A 393 -13.57 -0.13 -34.02
N ARG A 394 -13.23 -1.14 -34.82
CA ARG A 394 -12.47 -0.94 -36.08
C ARG A 394 -13.17 0.04 -37.01
N GLY A 395 -14.50 -0.03 -37.10
CA GLY A 395 -15.32 0.92 -37.84
C GLY A 395 -15.25 2.35 -37.28
N GLN A 396 -15.22 2.50 -35.95
CA GLN A 396 -15.08 3.82 -35.30
C GLN A 396 -13.71 4.45 -35.56
N VAL A 397 -12.63 3.67 -35.50
CA VAL A 397 -11.26 4.17 -35.80
C VAL A 397 -11.14 4.59 -37.27
N ALA A 398 -11.74 3.84 -38.19
CA ALA A 398 -11.76 4.22 -39.60
C ALA A 398 -12.51 5.53 -39.87
N ALA A 399 -13.52 5.85 -39.04
CA ALA A 399 -14.37 7.03 -39.19
C ALA A 399 -13.82 8.28 -38.46
N ASN A 400 -12.98 8.12 -37.44
CA ASN A 400 -12.54 9.21 -36.55
C ASN A 400 -11.01 9.26 -36.47
N GLY A 401 -10.41 10.32 -37.02
CA GLY A 401 -8.94 10.46 -37.11
C GLY A 401 -8.21 10.66 -35.77
N ASN A 402 -8.93 10.95 -34.68
CA ASN A 402 -8.38 11.06 -33.34
C ASN A 402 -8.55 9.78 -32.50
N TYR A 403 -9.01 8.68 -33.11
CA TYR A 403 -9.21 7.40 -32.42
C TYR A 403 -8.10 6.42 -32.77
N ARG A 404 -7.71 5.59 -31.80
CA ARG A 404 -6.76 4.49 -31.97
C ARG A 404 -7.31 3.24 -31.32
N LEU A 405 -7.07 2.07 -31.90
CA LEU A 405 -7.47 0.79 -31.35
C LEU A 405 -6.26 -0.11 -31.15
N LEU A 406 -6.15 -0.68 -29.96
CA LEU A 406 -5.23 -1.77 -29.59
C LEU A 406 -6.07 -3.02 -29.34
N GLU A 407 -5.76 -4.11 -30.04
CA GLU A 407 -6.54 -5.35 -29.97
C GLU A 407 -5.74 -6.45 -29.29
N ASN A 408 -6.28 -7.02 -28.21
CA ASN A 408 -5.74 -8.20 -27.56
C ASN A 408 -6.51 -9.45 -27.99
N SER A 409 -5.80 -10.56 -28.23
CA SER A 409 -6.43 -11.85 -28.56
C SER A 409 -7.08 -12.53 -27.35
N GLU A 410 -6.70 -12.13 -26.13
CA GLU A 410 -7.21 -12.66 -24.88
C GLU A 410 -7.33 -11.55 -23.83
N ASN A 411 -8.07 -11.82 -22.76
CA ASN A 411 -8.21 -10.87 -21.66
C ASN A 411 -6.94 -10.80 -20.82
N ARG A 412 -6.24 -9.66 -20.88
CA ARG A 412 -4.99 -9.41 -20.15
C ARG A 412 -5.20 -8.85 -18.74
N GLY A 413 -6.46 -8.62 -18.33
CA GLY A 413 -6.77 -7.94 -17.07
C GLY A 413 -6.91 -6.43 -17.24
N PHE A 414 -7.37 -5.76 -16.17
CA PHE A 414 -7.67 -4.34 -16.15
C PHE A 414 -6.40 -3.49 -16.21
N SER A 415 -5.49 -3.65 -15.24
CA SER A 415 -4.24 -2.88 -15.15
C SER A 415 -3.39 -3.00 -16.42
N ALA A 416 -3.19 -4.21 -16.94
CA ALA A 416 -2.40 -4.44 -18.14
C ALA A 416 -3.02 -3.76 -19.38
N GLY A 417 -4.35 -3.83 -19.51
CA GLY A 417 -5.07 -3.16 -20.60
C GLY A 417 -4.98 -1.64 -20.51
N CYS A 418 -5.17 -1.08 -19.32
CA CYS A 418 -4.99 0.35 -19.07
C CYS A 418 -3.54 0.79 -19.33
N ASN A 419 -2.54 0.01 -18.90
CA ASN A 419 -1.13 0.27 -19.13
C ASN A 419 -0.79 0.33 -20.62
N GLN A 420 -1.37 -0.54 -21.47
CA GLN A 420 -1.22 -0.45 -22.93
C GLN A 420 -1.73 0.90 -23.47
N GLY A 421 -2.85 1.38 -22.92
CA GLY A 421 -3.41 2.68 -23.25
C GLY A 421 -2.54 3.85 -22.79
N ILE A 422 -2.09 3.83 -21.53
CA ILE A 422 -1.19 4.85 -20.94
C ILE A 422 0.09 4.97 -21.76
N LEU A 423 0.71 3.84 -22.11
CA LEU A 423 1.95 3.82 -22.91
C LEU A 423 1.75 4.32 -24.35
N SER A 424 0.51 4.33 -24.84
CA SER A 424 0.16 4.78 -26.19
C SER A 424 -0.29 6.25 -26.23
N ALA A 425 -0.42 6.90 -25.07
CA ALA A 425 -0.91 8.26 -24.91
C ALA A 425 0.09 9.32 -25.42
N ASN A 426 -0.43 10.32 -26.13
CA ASN A 426 0.30 11.53 -26.56
C ASN A 426 -0.11 12.79 -25.78
N GLY A 427 -1.13 12.69 -24.93
CA GLY A 427 -1.67 13.79 -24.15
C GLY A 427 -0.77 14.17 -22.99
N GLN A 428 -0.82 15.44 -22.59
CA GLN A 428 -0.17 15.90 -21.36
C GLN A 428 -0.83 15.30 -20.11
N TYR A 429 -2.12 15.01 -20.22
CA TYR A 429 -2.88 14.26 -19.24
C TYR A 429 -3.38 12.96 -19.85
N VAL A 430 -3.42 11.92 -19.03
CA VAL A 430 -4.03 10.63 -19.34
C VAL A 430 -5.28 10.50 -18.50
N LEU A 431 -6.38 10.07 -19.12
CA LEU A 431 -7.65 9.81 -18.46
C LEU A 431 -8.05 8.37 -18.72
N LEU A 432 -8.08 7.55 -17.66
CA LEU A 432 -8.64 6.20 -17.70
C LEU A 432 -10.16 6.31 -17.54
N LEU A 433 -10.92 5.75 -18.48
CA LEU A 433 -12.38 5.81 -18.50
C LEU A 433 -12.96 4.42 -18.78
N ASN A 434 -13.85 3.96 -17.89
CA ASN A 434 -14.59 2.73 -18.14
C ASN A 434 -15.61 2.90 -19.28
N ASN A 435 -15.83 1.82 -20.04
CA ASN A 435 -16.73 1.83 -21.18
C ASN A 435 -18.23 1.86 -20.82
N ASP A 436 -18.58 1.76 -19.55
CA ASP A 436 -19.95 1.84 -19.01
C ASP A 436 -20.24 3.21 -18.35
N VAL A 437 -19.48 4.23 -18.75
CA VAL A 437 -19.65 5.62 -18.32
C VAL A 437 -20.28 6.47 -19.43
N VAL A 438 -21.25 7.29 -19.06
CA VAL A 438 -21.85 8.34 -19.89
C VAL A 438 -21.44 9.71 -19.33
N VAL A 439 -20.63 10.45 -20.10
CA VAL A 439 -20.12 11.76 -19.71
C VAL A 439 -21.11 12.88 -20.04
N THR A 440 -20.95 14.04 -19.38
CA THR A 440 -21.90 15.17 -19.42
C THR A 440 -21.18 16.49 -19.80
N PRO A 441 -21.91 17.57 -20.17
CA PRO A 441 -21.28 18.83 -20.56
C PRO A 441 -20.30 19.39 -19.52
N GLY A 442 -19.10 19.76 -19.99
CA GLY A 442 -18.06 20.41 -19.15
C GLY A 442 -17.31 19.47 -18.22
N TRP A 443 -17.45 18.15 -18.38
CA TRP A 443 -16.79 17.16 -17.53
C TRP A 443 -15.27 17.24 -17.60
N LEU A 444 -14.70 17.18 -18.81
CA LEU A 444 -13.26 17.13 -19.01
C LEU A 444 -12.58 18.46 -18.61
N GLY A 445 -13.12 19.60 -19.07
CA GLY A 445 -12.64 20.91 -18.66
C GLY A 445 -12.70 21.13 -17.14
N GLY A 446 -13.77 20.69 -16.47
CA GLY A 446 -13.87 20.77 -15.01
C GLY A 446 -12.80 19.95 -14.28
N MET A 447 -12.48 18.77 -14.80
CA MET A 447 -11.38 17.96 -14.25
C MET A 447 -10.01 18.60 -14.53
N LEU A 448 -9.78 19.15 -15.73
CA LEU A 448 -8.52 19.81 -16.10
C LEU A 448 -8.21 21.01 -15.20
N GLU A 449 -9.22 21.79 -14.83
CA GLU A 449 -9.06 22.93 -13.92
C GLU A 449 -8.57 22.55 -12.52
N CYS A 450 -8.70 21.28 -12.10
CA CYS A 450 -8.14 20.83 -10.83
C CYS A 450 -6.60 20.85 -10.83
N PHE A 451 -5.97 20.74 -12.00
CA PHE A 451 -4.51 20.77 -12.17
C PHE A 451 -3.92 22.18 -12.24
N ALA A 452 -4.75 23.23 -12.07
CA ALA A 452 -4.24 24.58 -11.81
C ALA A 452 -3.38 24.61 -10.52
N ASP A 453 -3.66 23.70 -9.59
CA ASP A 453 -2.85 23.44 -8.41
C ASP A 453 -1.83 22.33 -8.72
N PRO A 454 -0.52 22.63 -8.72
CA PRO A 454 0.53 21.66 -9.09
C PRO A 454 0.70 20.53 -8.07
N ALA A 455 0.13 20.65 -6.87
CA ALA A 455 0.14 19.58 -5.88
C ALA A 455 -0.97 18.54 -6.11
N VAL A 456 -1.87 18.75 -7.08
CA VAL A 456 -2.89 17.76 -7.46
C VAL A 456 -2.30 16.74 -8.43
N GLY A 457 -2.30 15.47 -8.04
CA GLY A 457 -1.77 14.37 -8.85
C GLY A 457 -2.86 13.62 -9.61
N ILE A 458 -3.94 13.25 -8.92
CA ILE A 458 -5.01 12.40 -9.49
C ILE A 458 -6.37 13.06 -9.28
N VAL A 459 -7.19 13.09 -10.33
CA VAL A 459 -8.51 13.71 -10.35
C VAL A 459 -9.58 12.72 -10.78
N GLY A 460 -10.67 12.64 -10.04
CA GLY A 460 -11.86 11.86 -10.40
C GLY A 460 -13.15 12.70 -10.30
N PRO A 461 -14.21 12.39 -11.07
CA PRO A 461 -15.48 13.10 -10.99
C PRO A 461 -16.43 12.47 -9.96
N VAL A 462 -17.54 13.17 -9.69
CA VAL A 462 -18.69 12.64 -8.95
C VAL A 462 -19.56 11.79 -9.88
N THR A 463 -20.19 10.73 -9.34
CA THR A 463 -21.09 9.84 -10.11
C THR A 463 -22.30 9.36 -9.30
N ASN A 464 -23.26 8.69 -9.95
CA ASN A 464 -24.49 8.20 -9.34
C ASN A 464 -24.33 6.89 -8.54
N ASN A 465 -23.31 6.09 -8.82
CA ASN A 465 -23.20 4.74 -8.26
C ASN A 465 -21.76 4.25 -8.27
N ILE A 466 -21.09 4.35 -7.12
CA ILE A 466 -19.72 3.83 -6.91
C ILE A 466 -19.46 3.64 -5.42
N SER A 467 -18.43 2.88 -5.06
CA SER A 467 -18.02 2.78 -3.66
C SER A 467 -17.31 4.05 -3.19
N GLY A 468 -17.72 4.56 -2.02
CA GLY A 468 -17.08 5.69 -1.35
C GLY A 468 -17.53 7.06 -1.83
N VAL A 469 -16.78 8.09 -1.45
CA VAL A 469 -17.19 9.51 -1.51
C VAL A 469 -17.30 10.13 -2.91
N GLN A 470 -17.03 9.38 -3.99
CA GLN A 470 -17.33 9.84 -5.36
C GLN A 470 -18.81 9.64 -5.72
N GLU A 471 -19.57 8.89 -4.93
CA GLU A 471 -21.00 8.73 -5.13
C GLU A 471 -21.77 10.00 -4.76
N TRP A 472 -22.80 10.35 -5.52
CA TRP A 472 -23.80 11.35 -5.15
C TRP A 472 -25.11 10.65 -4.83
N PRO A 473 -25.47 10.49 -3.55
CA PRO A 473 -26.64 9.70 -3.17
C PRO A 473 -27.97 10.39 -3.52
N TRP A 474 -27.96 11.70 -3.77
CA TRP A 474 -29.18 12.49 -4.05
C TRP A 474 -29.50 12.62 -5.54
N VAL A 475 -29.16 11.61 -6.35
CA VAL A 475 -29.55 11.56 -7.76
C VAL A 475 -31.07 11.36 -7.87
N ASN A 476 -31.73 12.21 -8.66
CA ASN A 476 -33.19 12.23 -8.78
C ASN A 476 -33.71 12.32 -10.23
N TYR A 477 -32.86 12.05 -11.23
CA TYR A 477 -33.30 11.91 -12.61
C TYR A 477 -33.68 10.46 -12.93
N GLU A 478 -34.77 10.27 -13.68
CA GLU A 478 -35.10 8.97 -14.28
C GLU A 478 -34.27 8.73 -15.54
N ALA A 479 -34.01 7.46 -15.86
CA ALA A 479 -33.22 7.04 -17.02
C ALA A 479 -34.03 7.22 -18.33
N ALA A 480 -34.23 8.48 -18.74
CA ALA A 480 -34.50 8.94 -20.11
C ALA A 480 -34.50 10.49 -20.12
N GLY A 481 -33.37 11.11 -20.50
CA GLY A 481 -33.28 12.56 -20.77
C GLY A 481 -33.08 13.50 -19.58
N GLY A 482 -33.19 13.02 -18.33
CA GLY A 482 -32.99 13.84 -17.12
C GLY A 482 -31.53 14.07 -16.70
N LEU A 483 -30.59 13.29 -17.23
CA LEU A 483 -29.17 13.35 -16.85
C LEU A 483 -28.52 14.71 -17.16
N ILE A 484 -28.71 15.24 -18.39
CA ILE A 484 -28.01 16.46 -18.83
C ILE A 484 -28.47 17.69 -18.02
N PRO A 485 -29.79 17.97 -17.86
CA PRO A 485 -30.23 19.08 -17.02
C PRO A 485 -29.78 18.95 -15.56
N PHE A 486 -29.75 17.72 -15.03
CA PHE A 486 -29.24 17.47 -13.68
C PHE A 486 -27.74 17.82 -13.57
N ALA A 487 -26.92 17.34 -14.50
CA ALA A 487 -25.48 17.56 -14.49
C ALA A 487 -25.11 19.05 -14.69
N GLU A 488 -25.83 19.77 -15.56
CA GLU A 488 -25.64 21.21 -15.75
C GLU A 488 -25.98 22.00 -14.48
N LYS A 489 -27.12 21.67 -13.84
CA LYS A 489 -27.48 22.27 -12.55
C LYS A 489 -26.46 21.92 -11.48
N PHE A 490 -26.06 20.65 -11.38
CA PHE A 490 -25.05 20.18 -10.43
C PHE A 490 -23.73 20.95 -10.58
N ARG A 491 -23.26 21.13 -11.82
CA ARG A 491 -22.05 21.90 -12.12
C ARG A 491 -22.19 23.37 -11.77
N SER A 492 -23.32 24.00 -12.12
CA SER A 492 -23.60 25.39 -11.76
C SER A 492 -23.58 25.58 -10.25
N ASP A 493 -24.28 24.70 -9.54
CA ASP A 493 -24.34 24.74 -8.09
C ASP A 493 -22.94 24.53 -7.50
N ASN A 494 -22.18 23.51 -7.93
CA ASN A 494 -20.90 23.13 -7.32
C ASN A 494 -19.64 23.77 -7.91
N ARG A 495 -19.77 24.68 -8.89
CA ARG A 495 -18.65 25.18 -9.69
C ARG A 495 -17.38 25.51 -8.89
N TYR A 496 -16.26 24.91 -9.29
CA TYR A 496 -14.92 25.01 -8.66
C TYR A 496 -14.75 24.31 -7.30
N ARG A 497 -15.73 23.52 -6.86
CA ARG A 497 -15.56 22.67 -5.66
C ARG A 497 -14.50 21.60 -5.93
N ARG A 498 -13.50 21.51 -5.04
CA ARG A 498 -12.41 20.52 -5.07
C ARG A 498 -12.38 19.80 -3.74
N ILE A 499 -12.54 18.49 -3.73
CA ILE A 499 -12.68 17.70 -2.49
C ILE A 499 -11.44 16.81 -2.36
N PRO A 500 -10.53 17.09 -1.42
CA PRO A 500 -9.36 16.25 -1.19
C PRO A 500 -9.79 14.89 -0.63
N VAL A 501 -9.25 13.82 -1.22
CA VAL A 501 -9.54 12.45 -0.79
C VAL A 501 -8.28 11.61 -0.82
N ARG A 502 -8.24 10.54 -0.03
CA ARG A 502 -7.14 9.56 -0.10
C ARG A 502 -7.20 8.75 -1.40
N ARG A 503 -8.42 8.43 -1.87
CA ARG A 503 -8.66 7.46 -2.94
C ARG A 503 -9.60 8.03 -3.99
N ILE A 504 -9.23 7.84 -5.26
CA ILE A 504 -10.08 8.01 -6.44
C ILE A 504 -10.29 6.62 -7.05
N VAL A 505 -11.54 6.27 -7.34
CA VAL A 505 -11.93 5.00 -7.92
C VAL A 505 -11.69 5.00 -9.43
N GLY A 506 -11.10 3.92 -9.94
CA GLY A 506 -10.62 3.77 -11.32
C GLY A 506 -11.67 3.76 -12.44
N PHE A 507 -12.97 4.07 -12.18
CA PHE A 507 -13.98 4.14 -13.25
C PHE A 507 -13.81 5.35 -14.16
N CYS A 508 -13.26 6.44 -13.60
CA CYS A 508 -12.86 7.64 -14.33
C CYS A 508 -11.77 8.36 -13.52
N MET A 509 -10.53 8.32 -14.00
CA MET A 509 -9.37 8.85 -13.30
C MET A 509 -8.44 9.57 -14.27
N MET A 510 -8.11 10.83 -13.99
CA MET A 510 -7.20 11.64 -14.80
C MET A 510 -5.94 12.01 -13.99
N PHE A 511 -4.79 11.99 -14.64
CA PHE A 511 -3.50 12.35 -14.05
C PHE A 511 -2.53 12.89 -15.12
N PRO A 512 -1.55 13.73 -14.74
CA PRO A 512 -0.56 14.23 -15.69
C PRO A 512 0.42 13.12 -16.04
N MET A 513 0.93 13.13 -17.28
CA MET A 513 1.90 12.13 -17.71
C MET A 513 3.18 12.15 -16.85
N GLY A 514 3.57 13.32 -16.34
CA GLY A 514 4.69 13.45 -15.40
C GLY A 514 4.48 12.68 -14.08
N LEU A 515 3.24 12.48 -13.62
CA LEU A 515 2.97 11.62 -12.47
C LEU A 515 3.27 10.15 -12.82
N VAL A 516 2.84 9.70 -14.00
CA VAL A 516 3.12 8.32 -14.49
C VAL A 516 4.62 8.06 -14.56
N GLU A 517 5.40 9.04 -15.01
CA GLU A 517 6.86 8.96 -15.06
C GLU A 517 7.49 8.83 -13.66
N GLN A 518 6.88 9.47 -12.64
CA GLN A 518 7.38 9.45 -11.27
C GLN A 518 6.97 8.20 -10.49
N ILE A 519 5.69 7.82 -10.53
CA ILE A 519 5.18 6.70 -9.71
C ILE A 519 5.09 5.38 -10.47
N GLY A 520 5.26 5.39 -11.80
CA GLY A 520 5.15 4.23 -12.67
C GLY A 520 3.72 3.94 -13.13
N LEU A 521 3.54 2.76 -13.72
CA LEU A 521 2.27 2.25 -14.25
C LEU A 521 1.37 1.64 -13.17
N LEU A 522 0.15 1.23 -13.54
CA LEU A 522 -0.72 0.43 -12.67
C LEU A 522 -0.10 -0.94 -12.43
N ASP A 523 -0.23 -1.47 -11.21
CA ASP A 523 0.31 -2.78 -10.86
C ASP A 523 -0.53 -3.89 -11.48
N GLU A 524 0.10 -4.69 -12.35
CA GLU A 524 -0.57 -5.76 -13.09
C GLU A 524 -0.91 -6.98 -12.22
N GLN A 525 -0.36 -7.09 -11.00
CA GLN A 525 -0.68 -8.17 -10.07
C GLN A 525 -2.14 -8.18 -9.63
N PHE A 526 -2.83 -7.03 -9.65
CA PHE A 526 -4.26 -6.91 -9.34
C PHE A 526 -5.17 -7.50 -10.43
N GLY A 527 -4.63 -7.93 -11.58
CA GLY A 527 -5.36 -8.76 -12.55
C GLY A 527 -6.62 -8.09 -13.11
N SER A 528 -7.81 -8.61 -12.77
CA SER A 528 -9.10 -8.16 -13.33
C SER A 528 -9.66 -6.87 -12.74
N GLY A 529 -8.93 -6.18 -11.86
CA GLY A 529 -9.31 -4.93 -11.22
C GLY A 529 -9.70 -5.07 -9.74
N ASN A 530 -9.96 -3.94 -9.08
CA ASN A 530 -10.03 -3.71 -7.62
C ASN A 530 -8.65 -3.63 -6.94
N PHE A 531 -8.40 -2.53 -6.21
CA PHE A 531 -7.19 -2.15 -5.46
C PHE A 531 -5.99 -1.63 -6.29
N GLU A 532 -6.01 -1.72 -7.63
CA GLU A 532 -5.02 -1.06 -8.48
C GLU A 532 -5.09 0.46 -8.39
N ASP A 533 -6.30 1.00 -8.22
CA ASP A 533 -6.61 2.41 -8.05
C ASP A 533 -6.24 2.89 -6.64
N ASP A 534 -6.54 2.09 -5.61
CA ASP A 534 -6.05 2.28 -4.25
C ASP A 534 -4.50 2.36 -4.20
N ASP A 535 -3.82 1.44 -4.87
CA ASP A 535 -2.36 1.39 -4.98
C ASP A 535 -1.79 2.62 -5.70
N TYR A 536 -2.40 3.00 -6.82
CA TYR A 536 -1.97 4.16 -7.60
C TYR A 536 -2.13 5.47 -6.81
N CYS A 537 -3.28 5.62 -6.14
CA CYS A 537 -3.58 6.76 -5.29
C CYS A 537 -2.61 6.87 -4.10
N LEU A 538 -2.29 5.75 -3.46
CA LEU A 538 -1.35 5.71 -2.34
C LEU A 538 0.07 6.08 -2.79
N ARG A 539 0.54 5.57 -3.94
CA ARG A 539 1.84 5.95 -4.50
C ARG A 539 1.94 7.44 -4.81
N ALA A 540 0.89 8.02 -5.40
CA ALA A 540 0.83 9.46 -5.63
C ALA A 540 0.96 10.26 -4.32
N VAL A 541 0.25 9.86 -3.27
CA VAL A 541 0.29 10.53 -1.96
C VAL A 541 1.64 10.38 -1.25
N LEU A 542 2.30 9.22 -1.38
CA LEU A 542 3.65 9.00 -0.84
C LEU A 542 4.70 9.90 -1.50
N GLU A 543 4.48 10.29 -2.76
CA GLU A 543 5.28 11.28 -3.48
C GLU A 543 4.88 12.74 -3.21
N GLY A 544 3.92 12.97 -2.30
CA GLY A 544 3.50 14.30 -1.87
C GLY A 544 2.37 14.93 -2.70
N TYR A 545 1.79 14.20 -3.66
CA TYR A 545 0.62 14.66 -4.40
C TYR A 545 -0.67 14.49 -3.58
N ARG A 546 -1.69 15.25 -3.94
CA ARG A 546 -3.06 15.10 -3.45
C ARG A 546 -3.95 14.49 -4.51
N ASN A 547 -4.85 13.62 -4.09
CA ASN A 547 -5.94 13.13 -4.92
C ASN A 547 -7.19 13.97 -4.66
N VAL A 548 -7.92 14.35 -5.71
CA VAL A 548 -9.01 15.32 -5.64
C VAL A 548 -10.22 14.83 -6.42
N ILE A 549 -11.41 14.94 -5.82
CA ILE A 549 -12.66 14.85 -6.56
C ILE A 549 -12.96 16.23 -7.16
N ALA A 550 -13.18 16.27 -8.46
CA ALA A 550 -13.79 17.39 -9.16
C ALA A 550 -15.26 17.46 -8.76
N GLY A 551 -15.54 18.09 -7.60
CA GLY A 551 -16.86 18.12 -6.97
C GLY A 551 -17.93 18.87 -7.75
N ASP A 552 -17.56 19.51 -8.86
CA ASP A 552 -18.44 20.20 -9.80
C ASP A 552 -18.62 19.47 -11.13
N VAL A 553 -18.07 18.26 -11.24
CA VAL A 553 -18.22 17.38 -12.40
C VAL A 553 -19.03 16.18 -11.98
N PHE A 554 -20.16 15.97 -12.68
CA PHE A 554 -21.02 14.81 -12.47
C PHE A 554 -21.12 13.99 -13.76
N ILE A 555 -20.76 12.71 -13.71
CA ILE A 555 -20.91 11.77 -14.83
C ILE A 555 -21.73 10.55 -14.42
N HIS A 556 -22.40 9.90 -15.36
CA HIS A 556 -23.23 8.73 -15.06
C HIS A 556 -22.44 7.44 -15.26
N HIS A 557 -22.42 6.58 -14.24
CA HIS A 557 -21.83 5.26 -14.28
C HIS A 557 -22.96 4.22 -14.21
N VAL A 558 -23.07 3.39 -15.26
CA VAL A 558 -24.14 2.39 -15.40
C VAL A 558 -23.97 1.25 -14.39
N GLY A 559 -22.74 1.02 -13.90
CA GLY A 559 -22.42 0.20 -12.73
C GLY A 559 -22.06 -1.24 -13.07
N SER A 560 -20.77 -1.60 -12.91
CA SER A 560 -20.21 -2.97 -12.97
C SER A 560 -20.72 -3.83 -14.13
N ALA A 561 -21.13 -3.21 -15.24
CA ALA A 561 -21.80 -3.88 -16.36
C ALA A 561 -20.88 -4.91 -17.02
N SER A 562 -19.57 -4.65 -16.95
CA SER A 562 -18.49 -5.52 -17.41
C SER A 562 -18.20 -6.70 -16.45
N PHE A 563 -18.37 -6.55 -15.13
CA PHE A 563 -18.25 -7.68 -14.18
C PHE A 563 -19.42 -8.66 -14.32
N LEU A 564 -20.64 -8.11 -14.39
CA LEU A 564 -21.88 -8.87 -14.61
C LEU A 564 -21.90 -9.54 -15.99
N GLY A 565 -21.52 -8.82 -17.04
CA GLY A 565 -21.48 -9.32 -18.41
C GLY A 565 -20.43 -10.42 -18.64
N ASN A 566 -19.31 -10.38 -17.90
CA ASN A 566 -18.22 -11.34 -18.04
C ASN A 566 -18.19 -12.43 -16.94
N ARG A 567 -19.21 -12.49 -16.06
CA ARG A 567 -19.35 -13.48 -14.98
C ARG A 567 -18.13 -13.56 -14.04
N ILE A 568 -17.52 -12.42 -13.73
CA ILE A 568 -16.40 -12.36 -12.78
C ILE A 568 -16.97 -12.40 -11.35
N ASP A 569 -16.45 -13.30 -10.50
CA ASP A 569 -16.78 -13.33 -9.07
C ASP A 569 -16.14 -12.12 -8.37
N TYR A 570 -16.97 -11.09 -8.16
CA TYR A 570 -16.55 -9.83 -7.57
C TYR A 570 -15.99 -10.00 -6.16
N THR A 571 -16.64 -10.81 -5.32
CA THR A 571 -16.23 -11.00 -3.92
C THR A 571 -14.89 -11.72 -3.83
N ALA A 572 -14.70 -12.77 -4.64
CA ALA A 572 -13.43 -13.51 -4.67
C ALA A 572 -12.27 -12.64 -5.19
N ALA A 573 -12.51 -11.84 -6.24
CA ALA A 573 -11.50 -10.91 -6.77
C ALA A 573 -11.12 -9.83 -5.74
N MET A 574 -12.12 -9.26 -5.05
CA MET A 574 -11.93 -8.25 -4.02
C MET A 574 -11.11 -8.78 -2.83
N LEU A 575 -11.43 -9.97 -2.29
CA LEU A 575 -10.68 -10.58 -1.18
C LEU A 575 -9.23 -10.90 -1.58
N LYS A 576 -9.03 -11.46 -2.77
CA LYS A 576 -7.69 -11.75 -3.30
C LYS A 576 -6.85 -10.49 -3.43
N ASN A 577 -7.39 -9.46 -4.07
CA ASN A 577 -6.65 -8.22 -4.32
C ASN A 577 -6.46 -7.39 -3.05
N GLN A 578 -7.40 -7.45 -2.10
CA GLN A 578 -7.20 -6.90 -0.77
C GLN A 578 -6.02 -7.57 -0.05
N ALA A 579 -5.87 -8.89 -0.16
CA ALA A 579 -4.71 -9.60 0.39
C ALA A 579 -3.42 -9.14 -0.28
N LEU A 580 -3.38 -9.03 -1.62
CA LEU A 580 -2.22 -8.51 -2.36
C LEU A 580 -1.85 -7.07 -1.96
N PHE A 581 -2.83 -6.18 -1.85
CA PHE A 581 -2.62 -4.80 -1.43
C PHE A 581 -2.04 -4.73 -0.01
N ASN A 582 -2.61 -5.51 0.92
CA ASN A 582 -2.11 -5.58 2.29
C ASN A 582 -0.72 -6.23 2.37
N ASP A 583 -0.42 -7.21 1.52
CA ASP A 583 0.91 -7.80 1.45
C ASP A 583 1.96 -6.78 0.99
N LYS A 584 1.60 -6.00 -0.05
CA LYS A 584 2.44 -4.96 -0.62
C LYS A 584 2.70 -3.81 0.35
N TRP A 585 1.67 -3.34 1.07
CA TRP A 585 1.74 -2.12 1.89
C TRP A 585 1.71 -2.35 3.41
N GLY A 586 1.51 -3.61 3.84
CA GLY A 586 1.42 -4.00 5.26
C GLY A 586 2.70 -4.61 5.84
N ARG A 587 3.68 -5.00 5.00
CA ARG A 587 4.99 -5.48 5.45
C ARG A 587 5.89 -4.34 5.93
N PRO A 588 6.78 -4.58 6.92
CA PRO A 588 7.80 -3.60 7.29
C PRO A 588 8.73 -3.32 6.11
N VAL A 589 8.82 -2.04 5.76
CA VAL A 589 9.60 -1.57 4.62
C VAL A 589 11.09 -1.66 4.94
N VAL A 590 11.85 -2.35 4.09
CA VAL A 590 13.30 -2.53 4.24
C VAL A 590 14.06 -1.26 3.82
N ASP A 591 13.48 -0.45 2.93
CA ASP A 591 13.98 0.86 2.56
C ASP A 591 13.64 1.93 3.60
N ALA A 592 14.66 2.57 4.16
CA ALA A 592 14.50 3.58 5.19
C ALA A 592 13.77 4.84 4.67
N ALA A 593 13.92 5.21 3.40
CA ALA A 593 13.29 6.42 2.86
C ALA A 593 11.78 6.24 2.67
N GLN A 594 11.37 5.12 2.07
CA GLN A 594 9.97 4.74 1.94
C GLN A 594 9.32 4.46 3.30
N ALA A 595 10.04 3.87 4.26
CA ALA A 595 9.55 3.71 5.63
C ALA A 595 9.19 5.07 6.26
N LYS A 596 10.06 6.09 6.12
CA LYS A 596 9.78 7.45 6.61
C LYS A 596 8.52 8.05 5.96
N LYS A 597 8.36 7.91 4.64
CA LYS A 597 7.15 8.39 3.92
C LYS A 597 5.87 7.74 4.44
N ILE A 598 5.89 6.43 4.67
CA ILE A 598 4.73 5.69 5.19
C ILE A 598 4.41 6.07 6.63
N ILE A 599 5.43 6.19 7.50
CA ILE A 599 5.24 6.63 8.89
C ILE A 599 4.63 8.03 8.90
N CYS A 600 5.21 8.98 8.15
CA CYS A 600 4.68 10.34 8.01
C CYS A 600 3.22 10.34 7.61
N LEU A 601 2.88 9.63 6.52
CA LEU A 601 1.51 9.55 6.02
C LEU A 601 0.55 8.96 7.06
N LYS A 602 0.89 7.82 7.68
CA LYS A 602 0.05 7.18 8.71
C LYS A 602 -0.18 8.08 9.91
N THR A 603 0.86 8.79 10.37
CA THR A 603 0.75 9.71 11.51
C THR A 603 -0.15 10.90 11.15
N LEU A 604 0.04 11.51 9.98
CA LEU A 604 -0.78 12.64 9.51
C LEU A 604 -2.25 12.24 9.35
N GLU A 605 -2.53 11.07 8.78
CA GLU A 605 -3.91 10.61 8.60
C GLU A 605 -4.61 10.33 9.92
N LYS A 606 -3.94 9.62 10.84
CA LYS A 606 -4.49 9.37 12.18
C LYS A 606 -4.73 10.69 12.93
N ALA A 607 -3.77 11.63 12.86
CA ALA A 607 -3.91 12.94 13.48
C ALA A 607 -5.09 13.72 12.90
N GLU A 608 -5.27 13.68 11.57
CA GLU A 608 -6.41 14.31 10.89
C GLU A 608 -7.74 13.67 11.29
N THR A 609 -7.80 12.34 11.41
CA THR A 609 -9.00 11.63 11.91
C THR A 609 -9.34 12.06 13.34
N LEU A 610 -8.35 12.10 14.25
CA LEU A 610 -8.55 12.57 15.63
C LEU A 610 -8.99 14.03 15.65
N ARG A 611 -8.36 14.89 14.84
CA ARG A 611 -8.71 16.31 14.73
C ARG A 611 -10.16 16.50 14.27
N ARG A 612 -10.59 15.77 13.23
CA ARG A 612 -11.97 15.80 12.71
C ARG A 612 -12.99 15.24 13.70
N ALA A 613 -12.62 14.21 14.46
CA ALA A 613 -13.42 13.70 15.56
C ALA A 613 -13.60 14.74 16.69
N GLY A 614 -12.76 15.78 16.73
CA GLY A 614 -12.74 16.80 17.78
C GLY A 614 -11.77 16.47 18.92
N GLU A 615 -11.00 15.39 18.79
CA GLU A 615 -9.98 14.94 19.75
C GLU A 615 -8.63 15.63 19.47
N LYS A 616 -8.65 16.98 19.47
CA LYS A 616 -7.49 17.81 19.10
C LYS A 616 -6.26 17.54 19.98
N ASP A 617 -6.45 17.35 21.29
CA ASP A 617 -5.34 17.08 22.21
C ASP A 617 -4.66 15.74 21.90
N ALA A 618 -5.45 14.70 21.60
CA ALA A 618 -4.91 13.40 21.18
C ALA A 618 -4.20 13.49 19.82
N ALA A 619 -4.72 14.30 18.89
CA ALA A 619 -4.05 14.56 17.61
C ALA A 619 -2.69 15.27 17.81
N VAL A 620 -2.61 16.25 18.70
CA VAL A 620 -1.37 16.94 19.07
C VAL A 620 -0.40 15.96 19.73
N GLU A 621 -0.85 15.19 20.71
CA GLU A 621 -0.03 14.18 21.40
C GLU A 621 0.55 13.16 20.40
N LEU A 622 -0.27 12.68 19.47
CA LEU A 622 0.17 11.76 18.41
C LEU A 622 1.25 12.39 17.52
N LEU A 623 1.03 13.62 17.05
CA LEU A 623 1.99 14.32 16.18
C LEU A 623 3.30 14.61 16.91
N LEU A 624 3.28 14.85 18.22
CA LEU A 624 4.49 15.05 19.02
C LEU A 624 5.22 13.72 19.30
N GLN A 625 4.50 12.71 19.81
CA GLN A 625 5.09 11.45 20.29
C GLN A 625 5.42 10.45 19.17
N GLU A 626 4.54 10.31 18.18
CA GLU A 626 4.75 9.42 17.04
C GLU A 626 5.34 10.14 15.83
N GLY A 627 4.98 11.41 15.60
CA GLY A 627 5.47 12.22 14.48
C GLY A 627 6.87 12.78 14.72
N LEU A 628 6.99 13.91 15.43
CA LEU A 628 8.24 14.65 15.58
C LEU A 628 9.35 13.84 16.25
N ARG A 629 9.02 12.96 17.20
CA ARG A 629 10.02 12.10 17.85
C ARG A 629 10.70 11.13 16.87
N GLN A 630 9.98 10.66 15.86
CA GLN A 630 10.49 9.71 14.86
C GLN A 630 10.98 10.42 13.58
N LEU A 631 10.36 11.53 13.23
CA LEU A 631 10.56 12.28 11.98
C LEU A 631 10.76 13.79 12.26
N PRO A 632 11.81 14.20 12.99
CA PRO A 632 12.05 15.61 13.29
C PRO A 632 12.38 16.44 12.04
N ASP A 633 12.85 15.82 10.97
CA ASP A 633 13.21 16.50 9.72
C ASP A 633 12.03 16.64 8.73
N GLU A 634 10.81 16.25 9.12
CA GLU A 634 9.63 16.22 8.23
C GLU A 634 8.72 17.46 8.43
N PRO A 635 8.76 18.47 7.55
CA PRO A 635 8.04 19.73 7.72
C PRO A 635 6.51 19.56 7.75
N ARG A 636 5.97 18.51 7.12
CA ARG A 636 4.51 18.27 7.10
C ARG A 636 3.93 18.06 8.49
N ILE A 637 4.68 17.43 9.40
CA ILE A 637 4.25 17.22 10.80
C ILE A 637 4.09 18.58 11.53
N TYR A 638 5.03 19.50 11.32
CA TYR A 638 4.98 20.85 11.89
C TYR A 638 3.79 21.64 11.35
N THR A 639 3.54 21.60 10.03
CA THR A 639 2.39 22.28 9.44
C THR A 639 1.05 21.70 9.92
N ALA A 640 0.96 20.38 10.15
CA ALA A 640 -0.23 19.76 10.71
C ALA A 640 -0.50 20.20 12.15
N LEU A 641 0.54 20.21 13.00
CA LEU A 641 0.47 20.74 14.37
C LEU A 641 0.04 22.21 14.40
N ALA A 642 0.67 23.05 13.58
CA ALA A 642 0.34 24.47 13.48
C ALA A 642 -1.09 24.70 13.01
N GLY A 643 -1.60 23.86 12.10
CA GLY A 643 -3.00 23.90 11.65
C GLY A 643 -3.98 23.67 12.81
N ILE A 644 -3.71 22.69 13.68
CA ILE A 644 -4.54 22.42 14.85
C ILE A 644 -4.54 23.63 15.81
N PHE A 645 -3.37 24.23 16.05
CA PHE A 645 -3.25 25.41 16.91
C PHE A 645 -3.96 26.63 16.34
N LEU A 646 -3.84 26.90 15.04
CA LEU A 646 -4.56 28.00 14.38
C LEU A 646 -6.08 27.83 14.51
N GLU A 647 -6.60 26.62 14.33
CA GLU A 647 -8.03 26.33 14.53
C GLU A 647 -8.50 26.46 15.99
N ALA A 648 -7.58 26.32 16.95
CA ALA A 648 -7.83 26.54 18.37
C ALA A 648 -7.68 28.03 18.77
N GLY A 649 -7.30 28.92 17.84
CA GLY A 649 -6.98 30.32 18.13
C GLY A 649 -5.64 30.51 18.84
N MET A 650 -4.80 29.49 18.89
CA MET A 650 -3.48 29.47 19.52
C MET A 650 -2.39 29.89 18.51
N ALA A 651 -2.53 31.09 17.96
CA ALA A 651 -1.66 31.57 16.87
C ALA A 651 -0.19 31.72 17.28
N SER A 652 0.09 32.03 18.55
CA SER A 652 1.47 32.07 19.08
C SER A 652 2.13 30.69 19.09
N ASP A 653 1.45 29.66 19.59
CA ASP A 653 1.95 28.28 19.61
C ASP A 653 2.15 27.75 18.18
N ALA A 654 1.22 28.06 17.27
CA ALA A 654 1.38 27.75 15.86
C ALA A 654 2.66 28.37 15.27
N LEU A 655 2.91 29.64 15.58
CA LEU A 655 4.10 30.36 15.10
C LEU A 655 5.40 29.77 15.65
N ASP A 656 5.42 29.39 16.93
CA ASP A 656 6.60 28.78 17.56
C ASP A 656 6.91 27.41 16.96
N VAL A 657 5.90 26.56 16.72
CA VAL A 657 6.09 25.28 16.02
C VAL A 657 6.63 25.50 14.60
N LEU A 658 6.09 26.46 13.85
CA LEU A 658 6.53 26.70 12.47
C LEU A 658 7.97 27.26 12.39
N ARG A 659 8.41 28.03 13.39
CA ARG A 659 9.80 28.52 13.48
C ARG A 659 10.82 27.39 13.66
N GLU A 660 10.42 26.32 14.35
CA GLU A 660 11.25 25.13 14.56
C GLU A 660 11.22 24.15 13.38
N SER A 661 10.38 24.41 12.35
CA SER A 661 10.31 23.57 11.15
C SER A 661 11.64 23.56 10.39
N PRO A 662 12.12 22.41 9.89
CA PRO A 662 13.35 22.32 9.09
C PRO A 662 13.25 23.07 7.75
N GLU A 663 12.03 23.34 7.26
CA GLU A 663 11.77 24.09 6.04
C GLU A 663 11.04 25.41 6.35
N GLN A 664 11.64 26.53 5.95
CA GLN A 664 11.14 27.90 6.20
C GLN A 664 10.51 28.55 4.95
N GLY A 665 10.27 27.77 3.89
CA GLY A 665 9.64 28.20 2.63
C GLY A 665 8.23 27.63 2.47
N GLY A 666 7.69 27.71 1.25
CA GLY A 666 6.45 27.03 0.86
C GLY A 666 5.27 27.26 1.80
N LEU A 667 4.59 26.17 2.17
CA LEU A 667 3.43 26.18 3.06
C LEU A 667 3.78 26.68 4.47
N THR A 668 4.96 26.35 5.01
CA THR A 668 5.40 26.80 6.34
C THR A 668 5.35 28.33 6.42
N ALA A 669 5.94 29.02 5.43
CA ALA A 669 5.99 30.48 5.43
C ALA A 669 4.59 31.11 5.28
N VAL A 670 3.70 30.50 4.50
CA VAL A 670 2.31 30.94 4.35
C VAL A 670 1.56 30.82 5.69
N MET A 671 1.69 29.68 6.38
CA MET A 671 1.08 29.47 7.70
C MET A 671 1.69 30.38 8.78
N MET A 672 2.99 30.70 8.69
CA MET A 672 3.62 31.67 9.59
C MET A 672 3.05 33.07 9.39
N ALA A 673 2.85 33.49 8.13
CA ALA A 673 2.22 34.78 7.84
C ALA A 673 0.77 34.83 8.37
N GLN A 674 0.02 33.74 8.23
CA GLN A 674 -1.31 33.60 8.83
C GLN A 674 -1.26 33.70 10.36
N ALA A 675 -0.39 32.94 11.02
CA ALA A 675 -0.24 32.97 12.47
C ALA A 675 0.17 34.36 12.98
N MET A 676 1.07 35.04 12.28
CA MET A 676 1.43 36.43 12.59
C MET A 676 0.23 37.36 12.44
N ALA A 677 -0.57 37.22 11.37
CA ALA A 677 -1.77 38.02 11.17
C ALA A 677 -2.80 37.79 12.28
N ASP A 678 -3.06 36.54 12.67
CA ASP A 678 -4.01 36.18 13.73
C ASP A 678 -3.53 36.64 15.12
N SER A 679 -2.21 36.73 15.33
CA SER A 679 -1.59 37.30 16.54
C SER A 679 -1.47 38.83 16.53
N GLY A 680 -1.95 39.51 15.49
CA GLY A 680 -1.89 40.97 15.36
C GLY A 680 -0.51 41.55 14.93
N MET A 681 0.43 40.69 14.54
CA MET A 681 1.76 41.04 14.03
C MET A 681 1.70 41.44 12.55
N TYR A 682 0.87 42.43 12.22
CA TYR A 682 0.53 42.77 10.83
C TYR A 682 1.73 43.24 9.99
N SER A 683 2.69 43.93 10.63
CA SER A 683 3.88 44.44 9.93
C SER A 683 4.85 43.32 9.57
N GLU A 684 5.11 42.39 10.48
CA GLU A 684 5.93 41.20 10.18
C GLU A 684 5.25 40.29 9.15
N ALA A 685 3.93 40.09 9.29
CA ALA A 685 3.15 39.31 8.33
C ALA A 685 3.26 39.87 6.91
N ALA A 686 3.09 41.19 6.74
CA ALA A 686 3.21 41.85 5.45
C ALA A 686 4.62 41.70 4.84
N GLN A 687 5.67 41.88 5.65
CA GLN A 687 7.06 41.70 5.19
C GLN A 687 7.34 40.26 4.76
N LEU A 688 6.82 39.27 5.48
CA LEU A 688 6.96 37.87 5.12
C LEU A 688 6.20 37.55 3.81
N LEU A 689 4.97 38.06 3.66
CA LEU A 689 4.20 37.93 2.43
C LEU A 689 4.94 38.54 1.24
N ASP A 690 5.48 39.75 1.37
CA ASP A 690 6.28 40.39 0.31
C ASP A 690 7.50 39.53 -0.09
N LYS A 691 8.16 38.91 0.89
CA LYS A 691 9.30 38.02 0.65
C LYS A 691 8.89 36.76 -0.13
N ILE A 692 7.78 36.11 0.24
CA ILE A 692 7.35 34.87 -0.44
C ILE A 692 6.66 35.14 -1.79
N SER A 693 6.04 36.32 -1.96
CA SER A 693 5.46 36.78 -3.23
C SER A 693 6.49 36.96 -4.35
N LEU A 694 7.80 37.03 -4.05
CA LEU A 694 8.87 37.13 -5.06
C LEU A 694 8.85 35.96 -6.06
N ASN A 695 8.32 34.81 -5.65
CA ASN A 695 8.18 33.62 -6.49
C ASN A 695 6.79 33.50 -7.16
N GLY A 696 5.99 34.57 -7.10
CA GLY A 696 4.61 34.64 -7.59
C GLY A 696 3.59 34.70 -6.45
N GLU A 697 2.45 35.38 -6.70
CA GLU A 697 1.34 35.42 -5.75
C GLU A 697 0.38 34.25 -5.98
N SER A 698 0.22 33.41 -4.95
CA SER A 698 -0.81 32.38 -4.87
C SER A 698 -2.12 32.95 -4.31
N ALA A 699 -3.22 32.21 -4.46
CA ALA A 699 -4.52 32.62 -3.95
C ALA A 699 -4.53 32.72 -2.42
N GLU A 700 -3.81 31.83 -1.73
CA GLU A 700 -3.67 31.82 -0.27
C GLU A 700 -2.95 33.09 0.21
N ILE A 701 -1.83 33.46 -0.42
CA ILE A 701 -1.08 34.68 -0.09
C ILE A 701 -1.99 35.92 -0.24
N LEU A 702 -2.77 35.97 -1.32
CA LEU A 702 -3.71 37.06 -1.59
C LEU A 702 -4.85 37.11 -0.58
N ALA A 703 -5.37 35.95 -0.15
CA ALA A 703 -6.39 35.87 0.88
C ALA A 703 -5.87 36.38 2.24
N ILE A 704 -4.64 36.01 2.63
CA ILE A 704 -4.00 36.53 3.85
C ILE A 704 -3.78 38.05 3.75
N ARG A 705 -3.35 38.58 2.60
CA ARG A 705 -3.28 40.03 2.38
C ARG A 705 -4.65 40.70 2.55
N GLY A 706 -5.71 40.08 2.01
CA GLY A 706 -7.08 40.56 2.20
C GLY A 706 -7.46 40.65 3.67
N GLN A 707 -7.14 39.62 4.46
CA GLN A 707 -7.36 39.60 5.90
C GLN A 707 -6.57 40.72 6.60
N LEU A 708 -5.28 40.91 6.26
CA LEU A 708 -4.46 41.98 6.83
C LEU A 708 -5.03 43.37 6.54
N TYR A 709 -5.41 43.66 5.29
CA TYR A 709 -6.02 44.93 4.93
C TYR A 709 -7.35 45.16 5.65
N GLN A 710 -8.15 44.10 5.80
CA GLN A 710 -9.40 44.16 6.54
C GLN A 710 -9.17 44.48 8.02
N SER A 711 -8.21 43.83 8.67
CA SER A 711 -7.80 44.10 10.05
C SER A 711 -7.25 45.52 10.25
N LEU A 712 -6.62 46.10 9.22
CA LEU A 712 -6.15 47.49 9.19
C LEU A 712 -7.26 48.51 8.85
N GLY A 713 -8.47 48.05 8.53
CA GLY A 713 -9.60 48.90 8.18
C GLY A 713 -9.62 49.39 6.72
N ASP A 714 -8.70 48.93 5.87
CA ASP A 714 -8.68 49.25 4.43
C ASP A 714 -9.56 48.27 3.64
N ARG A 715 -10.86 48.53 3.65
CA ARG A 715 -11.87 47.71 2.98
C ARG A 715 -11.64 47.59 1.47
N GLN A 716 -11.15 48.65 0.84
CA GLN A 716 -10.98 48.67 -0.62
C GLN A 716 -9.80 47.79 -1.03
N ALA A 717 -8.67 47.88 -0.31
CA ALA A 717 -7.53 47.00 -0.53
C ALA A 717 -7.88 45.54 -0.20
N ALA A 718 -8.66 45.30 0.86
CA ALA A 718 -9.14 43.97 1.23
C ALA A 718 -10.00 43.32 0.13
N SER A 719 -11.04 44.01 -0.35
CA SER A 719 -11.91 43.50 -1.43
C SER A 719 -11.10 43.16 -2.67
N LYS A 720 -10.19 44.06 -3.08
CA LYS A 720 -9.34 43.85 -4.25
C LYS A 720 -8.41 42.64 -4.09
N ALA A 721 -7.84 42.43 -2.90
CA ALA A 721 -6.99 41.28 -2.63
C ALA A 721 -7.79 39.97 -2.70
N TYR A 722 -8.99 39.90 -2.12
CA TYR A 722 -9.86 38.72 -2.21
C TYR A 722 -10.35 38.46 -3.65
N GLU A 723 -10.70 39.50 -4.40
CA GLU A 723 -11.06 39.37 -5.82
C GLU A 723 -9.91 38.83 -6.66
N LEU A 724 -8.68 39.29 -6.41
CA LEU A 724 -7.48 38.74 -7.05
C LEU A 724 -7.23 37.29 -6.64
N ALA A 725 -7.46 36.94 -5.37
CA ALA A 725 -7.40 35.56 -4.90
C ALA A 725 -8.37 34.67 -5.68
N LEU A 726 -9.63 35.12 -5.89
CA LEU A 726 -10.63 34.39 -6.67
C LEU A 726 -10.31 34.34 -8.17
N GLN A 727 -9.55 35.29 -8.72
CA GLN A 727 -9.05 35.19 -10.10
C GLN A 727 -7.97 34.12 -10.24
N LYS A 728 -7.18 33.88 -9.18
CA LYS A 728 -6.14 32.83 -9.14
C LYS A 728 -6.72 31.46 -8.84
N ASP A 729 -7.58 31.37 -7.84
CA ASP A 729 -8.33 30.19 -7.46
C ASP A 729 -9.81 30.56 -7.23
N PRO A 730 -10.67 30.33 -8.24
CA PRO A 730 -12.11 30.55 -8.11
C PRO A 730 -12.80 29.66 -7.07
N GLY A 731 -12.10 28.68 -6.49
CA GLY A 731 -12.55 27.83 -5.39
C GLY A 731 -12.09 28.28 -4.00
N SER A 732 -11.37 29.42 -3.88
CA SER A 732 -10.79 29.86 -2.61
C SER A 732 -11.86 30.16 -1.54
N ALA A 733 -11.97 29.26 -0.56
CA ALA A 733 -12.93 29.38 0.53
C ALA A 733 -12.61 30.60 1.42
N GLU A 734 -11.33 30.87 1.66
CA GLU A 734 -10.83 32.00 2.43
C GLU A 734 -11.23 33.33 1.80
N ALA A 735 -11.10 33.45 0.47
CA ALA A 735 -11.47 34.67 -0.24
C ALA A 735 -13.00 34.90 -0.20
N TYR A 736 -13.80 33.84 -0.39
CA TYR A 736 -15.25 33.92 -0.24
C TYR A 736 -15.68 34.27 1.18
N ALA A 737 -15.05 33.68 2.20
CA ALA A 737 -15.29 33.99 3.62
C ALA A 737 -14.97 35.46 3.93
N GLY A 738 -13.82 35.98 3.47
CA GLY A 738 -13.44 37.37 3.61
C GLY A 738 -14.41 38.34 2.95
N LEU A 739 -14.82 38.07 1.70
CA LEU A 739 -15.83 38.87 0.99
C LEU A 739 -17.20 38.81 1.67
N ALA A 740 -17.59 37.67 2.24
CA ALA A 740 -18.83 37.56 3.00
C ALA A 740 -18.84 38.45 4.24
N LEU A 741 -17.70 38.58 4.95
CA LEU A 741 -17.56 39.54 6.06
C LEU A 741 -17.69 41.00 5.57
N LEU A 742 -17.03 41.34 4.46
CA LEU A 742 -17.12 42.69 3.88
C LEU A 742 -18.54 43.04 3.42
N ALA A 743 -19.27 42.08 2.83
CA ALA A 743 -20.67 42.25 2.46
C ALA A 743 -21.57 42.47 3.69
N MET A 744 -21.32 41.74 4.77
CA MET A 744 -22.02 41.92 6.04
C MET A 744 -21.75 43.31 6.64
N GLU A 745 -20.50 43.77 6.64
CA GLU A 745 -20.11 45.14 7.07
C GLU A 745 -20.75 46.23 6.19
N ALA A 746 -20.97 45.94 4.91
CA ALA A 746 -21.65 46.83 3.96
C ALA A 746 -23.19 46.81 4.10
N GLY A 747 -23.75 45.92 4.92
CA GLY A 747 -25.19 45.81 5.14
C GLY A 747 -25.93 45.02 4.05
N ASP A 748 -25.26 44.11 3.34
CA ASP A 748 -25.86 43.22 2.33
C ASP A 748 -25.89 41.75 2.80
N PRO A 749 -26.90 41.36 3.60
CA PRO A 749 -26.97 40.01 4.19
C PRO A 749 -27.25 38.91 3.17
N GLU A 750 -27.86 39.23 2.01
CA GLU A 750 -28.13 38.24 0.96
C GLU A 750 -26.85 37.87 0.23
N LEU A 751 -26.04 38.87 -0.16
CA LEU A 751 -24.73 38.64 -0.74
C LEU A 751 -23.80 37.94 0.26
N ALA A 752 -23.82 38.37 1.53
CA ALA A 752 -23.02 37.74 2.58
C ALA A 752 -23.34 36.25 2.74
N PHE A 753 -24.64 35.88 2.77
CA PHE A 753 -25.07 34.48 2.86
C PHE A 753 -24.60 33.67 1.65
N ALA A 754 -24.81 34.17 0.42
CA ALA A 754 -24.40 33.46 -0.79
C ALA A 754 -22.89 33.23 -0.87
N LEU A 755 -22.08 34.21 -0.46
CA LEU A 755 -20.62 34.09 -0.39
C LEU A 755 -20.19 33.10 0.71
N ALA A 756 -20.80 33.17 1.90
CA ALA A 756 -20.51 32.25 3.00
C ALA A 756 -20.92 30.80 2.68
N GLU A 757 -22.05 30.58 2.00
CA GLU A 757 -22.47 29.26 1.52
C GLU A 757 -21.42 28.69 0.55
N ARG A 758 -20.87 29.54 -0.33
CA ARG A 758 -19.84 29.15 -1.29
C ARG A 758 -18.51 28.81 -0.62
N ALA A 759 -18.12 29.57 0.40
CA ALA A 759 -16.98 29.25 1.26
C ALA A 759 -17.19 27.89 1.97
N PHE A 760 -18.35 27.70 2.61
CA PHE A 760 -18.70 26.48 3.34
C PHE A 760 -18.67 25.24 2.46
N ARG A 761 -19.21 25.30 1.25
CA ARG A 761 -19.21 24.14 0.35
C ARG A 761 -17.83 23.76 -0.17
N SER A 762 -16.90 24.71 -0.17
CA SER A 762 -15.52 24.51 -0.61
C SER A 762 -14.67 23.91 0.52
N LYS A 763 -14.80 24.40 1.76
CA LYS A 763 -14.09 23.88 2.95
C LYS A 763 -15.02 23.74 4.17
N PRO A 764 -15.92 22.75 4.21
CA PRO A 764 -16.92 22.63 5.29
C PRO A 764 -16.34 22.19 6.64
N ALA A 765 -15.18 21.52 6.62
CA ALA A 765 -14.46 21.07 7.81
C ALA A 765 -13.76 22.24 8.55
N ASP A 766 -13.46 23.35 7.88
CA ASP A 766 -12.85 24.53 8.51
C ASP A 766 -13.85 25.17 9.50
N SER A 767 -13.42 25.29 10.77
CA SER A 767 -14.27 25.78 11.85
C SER A 767 -14.70 27.24 11.66
N ARG A 768 -13.83 28.10 11.14
CA ARG A 768 -14.11 29.53 10.91
C ARG A 768 -15.14 29.69 9.81
N VAL A 769 -14.95 28.99 8.69
CA VAL A 769 -15.90 28.98 7.57
C VAL A 769 -17.27 28.48 8.03
N ARG A 770 -17.29 27.40 8.82
CA ARG A 770 -18.52 26.81 9.37
C ARG A 770 -19.26 27.77 10.30
N SER A 771 -18.56 28.36 11.27
CA SER A 771 -19.13 29.33 12.21
C SER A 771 -19.67 30.58 11.51
N GLN A 772 -18.95 31.07 10.50
CA GLN A 772 -19.40 32.23 9.72
C GLN A 772 -20.68 31.90 8.93
N PHE A 773 -20.72 30.76 8.24
CA PHE A 773 -21.90 30.33 7.50
C PHE A 773 -23.12 30.17 8.41
N LEU A 774 -22.97 29.48 9.55
CA LEU A 774 -24.05 29.29 10.52
C LEU A 774 -24.60 30.62 11.07
N THR A 775 -23.74 31.62 11.29
CA THR A 775 -24.15 32.95 11.77
C THR A 775 -25.09 33.67 10.81
N LEU A 776 -24.98 33.39 9.51
CA LEU A 776 -25.79 34.02 8.45
C LEU A 776 -27.09 33.26 8.14
N VAL A 777 -27.31 32.09 8.76
CA VAL A 777 -28.56 31.32 8.64
C VAL A 777 -29.63 31.96 9.53
N SER A 778 -30.42 32.87 8.96
CA SER A 778 -31.36 33.74 9.70
C SER A 778 -32.84 33.37 9.61
N ASP A 779 -33.28 32.71 8.54
CA ASP A 779 -34.69 32.45 8.23
C ASP A 779 -34.95 31.02 7.75
N SER A 780 -36.23 30.66 7.60
CA SER A 780 -36.65 29.29 7.30
C SER A 780 -36.14 28.74 5.96
N ASP A 781 -35.98 29.59 4.95
CA ASP A 781 -35.54 29.12 3.62
C ASP A 781 -34.02 28.92 3.62
N LYS A 782 -33.27 29.85 4.23
CA LYS A 782 -31.83 29.66 4.47
C LYS A 782 -31.52 28.43 5.33
N ILE A 783 -32.36 28.13 6.32
CA ILE A 783 -32.23 26.91 7.13
C ILE A 783 -32.43 25.65 6.26
N LYS A 784 -33.37 25.64 5.32
CA LYS A 784 -33.56 24.50 4.38
C LYS A 784 -32.34 24.26 3.52
N ASP A 785 -31.79 25.33 2.94
CA ASP A 785 -30.59 25.22 2.13
C ASP A 785 -29.38 24.79 2.99
N ALA A 786 -29.21 25.34 4.19
CA ALA A 786 -28.14 24.95 5.10
C ALA A 786 -28.22 23.48 5.55
N VAL A 787 -29.42 22.93 5.81
CA VAL A 787 -29.59 21.49 6.10
C VAL A 787 -29.13 20.65 4.91
N ARG A 788 -29.51 21.01 3.67
CA ARG A 788 -29.02 20.31 2.47
C ARG A 788 -27.50 20.37 2.38
N ARG A 789 -26.89 21.55 2.58
CA ARG A 789 -25.42 21.70 2.47
C ARG A 789 -24.63 20.97 3.55
N THR A 790 -25.17 20.91 4.76
CA THR A 790 -24.53 20.18 5.86
C THR A 790 -24.68 18.67 5.70
N ASP A 791 -25.78 18.19 5.09
CA ASP A 791 -25.91 16.77 4.69
C ASP A 791 -24.88 16.40 3.62
N GLU A 792 -24.70 17.25 2.59
CA GLU A 792 -23.62 17.13 1.61
C GLU A 792 -22.24 17.07 2.28
N ALA A 793 -21.96 17.97 3.23
CA ALA A 793 -20.69 18.00 3.94
C ALA A 793 -20.45 16.69 4.73
N ARG A 794 -21.46 16.17 5.42
CA ARG A 794 -21.35 14.91 6.18
C ARG A 794 -21.12 13.69 5.29
N HIS A 795 -21.63 13.70 4.06
CA HIS A 795 -21.32 12.63 3.11
C HIS A 795 -19.83 12.59 2.73
N TYR A 796 -19.22 13.76 2.48
CA TYR A 796 -17.80 13.85 2.12
C TYR A 796 -16.85 13.78 3.33
N PHE A 797 -17.33 14.19 4.50
CA PHE A 797 -16.58 14.25 5.76
C PHE A 797 -17.35 13.55 6.89
N PRO A 798 -17.56 12.22 6.79
CA PRO A 798 -18.37 11.47 7.75
C PRO A 798 -17.77 11.45 9.16
N ASP A 799 -16.45 11.57 9.25
CA ASP A 799 -15.69 11.57 10.50
C ASP A 799 -15.51 12.99 11.09
N ASP A 800 -16.11 14.03 10.49
CA ASP A 800 -16.04 15.40 11.02
C ASP A 800 -17.20 15.68 11.97
N SER A 801 -16.90 15.70 13.28
CA SER A 801 -17.90 15.94 14.31
C SER A 801 -18.47 17.36 14.22
N GLY A 802 -17.68 18.35 13.78
CA GLY A 802 -18.13 19.73 13.58
C GLY A 802 -19.24 19.85 12.53
N CYS A 803 -19.10 19.18 11.39
CA CYS A 803 -20.15 19.07 10.37
C CYS A 803 -21.38 18.35 10.91
N ALA A 804 -21.19 17.28 11.69
CA ALA A 804 -22.29 16.53 12.29
C ALA A 804 -23.09 17.38 13.30
N PHE A 805 -22.42 18.08 14.23
CA PHE A 805 -23.07 18.96 15.20
C PHE A 805 -23.80 20.13 14.54
N MET A 806 -23.20 20.75 13.52
CA MET A 806 -23.88 21.82 12.76
C MET A 806 -25.16 21.30 12.09
N HIS A 807 -25.12 20.11 11.52
CA HIS A 807 -26.30 19.51 10.89
C HIS A 807 -27.41 19.22 11.92
N VAL A 808 -27.03 18.71 13.11
CA VAL A 808 -27.95 18.51 14.23
C VAL A 808 -28.63 19.82 14.62
N ASP A 809 -27.87 20.89 14.85
CA ASP A 809 -28.42 22.23 15.18
C ASP A 809 -29.42 22.70 14.11
N LEU A 810 -29.08 22.58 12.83
CA LEU A 810 -29.96 22.99 11.73
C LEU A 810 -31.23 22.13 11.62
N LEU A 811 -31.16 20.82 11.85
CA LEU A 811 -32.33 19.94 11.91
C LEU A 811 -33.27 20.32 13.07
N LEU A 812 -32.70 20.65 14.24
CA LEU A 812 -33.47 21.11 15.39
C LEU A 812 -34.17 22.45 15.12
N ARG A 813 -33.50 23.39 14.45
CA ARG A 813 -34.12 24.65 14.00
C ARG A 813 -35.27 24.44 13.00
N GLN A 814 -35.28 23.31 12.27
CA GLN A 814 -36.43 22.90 11.42
C GLN A 814 -37.53 22.13 12.17
N GLY A 815 -37.35 21.83 13.46
CA GLY A 815 -38.27 20.96 14.22
C GLY A 815 -38.16 19.47 13.87
N ARG A 816 -37.06 19.04 13.24
CA ARG A 816 -36.80 17.64 12.84
C ARG A 816 -36.01 16.88 13.90
N ALA A 817 -36.54 16.86 15.14
CA ALA A 817 -35.87 16.26 16.29
C ALA A 817 -35.55 14.77 16.10
N GLY A 818 -36.43 14.01 15.45
CA GLY A 818 -36.20 12.58 15.17
C GLY A 818 -35.00 12.34 14.25
N ASP A 819 -34.83 13.15 13.21
CA ASP A 819 -33.69 13.03 12.29
C ASP A 819 -32.39 13.48 12.97
N ALA A 820 -32.45 14.57 13.75
CA ALA A 820 -31.32 15.04 14.53
C ALA A 820 -30.82 13.96 15.51
N LEU A 821 -31.73 13.22 16.10
CA LEU A 821 -31.44 12.18 17.08
C LEU A 821 -30.73 10.96 16.47
N GLN A 822 -31.08 10.58 15.24
CA GLN A 822 -30.34 9.54 14.52
C GLN A 822 -28.87 9.94 14.32
N ILE A 823 -28.60 11.22 14.06
CA ILE A 823 -27.24 11.72 13.88
C ILE A 823 -26.51 11.80 15.21
N ILE A 824 -27.18 12.24 16.27
CA ILE A 824 -26.64 12.25 17.64
C ILE A 824 -26.21 10.84 18.08
N GLU A 825 -27.01 9.82 17.79
CA GLU A 825 -26.68 8.43 18.11
C GLU A 825 -25.45 7.94 17.33
N GLN A 826 -25.33 8.31 16.05
CA GLN A 826 -24.13 8.04 15.24
C GLN A 826 -22.90 8.73 15.84
N ILE A 827 -23.04 9.98 16.28
CA ILE A 827 -21.98 10.74 16.93
C ILE A 827 -21.54 10.03 18.22
N LEU A 828 -22.48 9.60 19.06
CA LEU A 828 -22.17 8.88 20.30
C LEU A 828 -21.47 7.54 20.06
N ALA A 829 -21.80 6.85 18.97
CA ALA A 829 -21.20 5.57 18.61
C ALA A 829 -19.82 5.71 17.97
N GLY A 830 -19.54 6.84 17.29
CA GLY A 830 -18.33 7.04 16.49
C GLY A 830 -17.30 8.00 17.09
N PHE A 831 -17.69 8.91 17.98
CA PHE A 831 -16.82 9.94 18.55
C PHE A 831 -16.81 9.91 20.06
N LYS A 832 -15.70 10.37 20.65
CA LYS A 832 -15.60 10.58 22.09
C LYS A 832 -16.56 11.69 22.55
N LEU A 833 -17.24 11.45 23.67
CA LEU A 833 -18.19 12.38 24.27
C LEU A 833 -17.54 13.73 24.62
N GLN A 834 -18.03 14.81 24.03
CA GLN A 834 -17.69 16.18 24.42
C GLN A 834 -18.52 16.60 25.65
N GLU A 835 -17.95 17.47 26.48
CA GLU A 835 -18.62 18.00 27.67
C GLU A 835 -19.92 18.74 27.29
N GLY A 836 -21.01 18.50 28.02
CA GLY A 836 -22.34 19.09 27.75
C GLY A 836 -23.10 18.52 26.56
N PHE A 837 -22.49 17.72 25.67
CA PHE A 837 -23.18 17.15 24.51
C PHE A 837 -24.33 16.21 24.89
N LEU A 838 -24.12 15.41 25.94
CA LEU A 838 -25.10 14.43 26.39
C LEU A 838 -26.38 15.06 26.94
N GLU A 839 -26.26 16.20 27.62
CA GLU A 839 -27.42 16.97 28.10
C GLU A 839 -28.25 17.50 26.92
N ALA A 840 -27.58 18.03 25.88
CA ALA A 840 -28.26 18.46 24.65
C ALA A 840 -28.93 17.29 23.94
N ALA A 841 -28.27 16.14 23.84
CA ALA A 841 -28.83 14.92 23.26
C ALA A 841 -30.08 14.43 23.99
N LEU A 842 -30.08 14.48 25.33
CA LEU A 842 -31.23 14.15 26.16
C LEU A 842 -32.40 15.12 25.92
N ALA A 843 -32.13 16.42 25.84
CA ALA A 843 -33.17 17.42 25.56
C ALA A 843 -33.83 17.20 24.19
N VAL A 844 -33.10 16.69 23.20
CA VAL A 844 -33.66 16.28 21.90
C VAL A 844 -34.49 15.00 22.05
N ARG A 845 -33.98 14.00 22.79
CA ARG A 845 -34.68 12.74 23.04
C ARG A 845 -36.00 12.95 23.80
N GLU A 846 -36.08 13.88 24.75
CA GLU A 846 -37.31 14.20 25.47
C GLU A 846 -38.44 14.67 24.53
N GLN A 847 -38.11 15.31 23.41
CA GLN A 847 -39.09 15.73 22.39
C GLN A 847 -39.62 14.55 21.55
N VAL A 848 -38.79 13.51 21.35
CA VAL A 848 -39.12 12.35 20.50
C VAL A 848 -39.77 11.22 21.31
N GLY A 849 -39.37 11.05 22.56
CA GLY A 849 -39.78 9.93 23.41
C GLY A 849 -38.92 8.67 23.24
N PRO A 850 -39.20 7.61 24.03
CA PRO A 850 -38.51 6.34 23.95
C PRO A 850 -38.85 5.59 22.65
N MET A 851 -38.08 4.56 22.32
CA MET A 851 -38.47 3.61 21.29
C MET A 851 -39.71 2.84 21.74
N VAL A 852 -40.68 2.71 20.83
CA VAL A 852 -41.93 2.00 21.06
C VAL A 852 -42.17 1.04 19.91
N ILE A 853 -42.82 -0.08 20.22
CA ILE A 853 -43.09 -1.13 19.25
C ILE A 853 -43.98 -0.63 18.12
N ASP A 854 -43.62 -0.95 16.88
CA ASP A 854 -44.49 -0.80 15.72
C ASP A 854 -45.70 -1.76 15.82
N PRO A 855 -46.94 -1.25 15.94
CA PRO A 855 -48.14 -2.08 16.01
C PRO A 855 -48.30 -3.04 14.82
N GLY A 856 -47.82 -2.66 13.64
CA GLY A 856 -47.86 -3.48 12.43
C GLY A 856 -46.93 -4.70 12.52
N ARG A 857 -45.74 -4.53 13.10
CA ARG A 857 -44.79 -5.63 13.35
C ARG A 857 -45.29 -6.53 14.48
N GLN A 858 -45.84 -5.94 15.54
CA GLN A 858 -46.43 -6.70 16.66
C GLN A 858 -47.62 -7.56 16.20
N GLY A 859 -48.51 -7.02 15.37
CA GLY A 859 -49.65 -7.75 14.82
C GLY A 859 -49.26 -8.92 13.91
N ARG A 860 -48.05 -8.89 13.32
CA ARG A 860 -47.49 -9.98 12.51
C ARG A 860 -46.69 -11.00 13.32
N GLY A 861 -46.51 -10.81 14.63
CA GLY A 861 -45.76 -11.74 15.47
C GLY A 861 -44.23 -11.63 15.30
N ILE A 862 -43.74 -10.49 14.79
CA ILE A 862 -42.31 -10.28 14.44
C ILE A 862 -41.68 -9.09 15.17
N SER A 863 -42.35 -8.53 16.19
CA SER A 863 -41.73 -7.48 16.99
C SER A 863 -40.70 -8.06 17.97
N VAL A 864 -39.60 -7.34 18.17
CA VAL A 864 -38.46 -7.77 18.98
C VAL A 864 -38.16 -6.73 20.06
N SER A 865 -38.05 -7.17 21.30
CA SER A 865 -37.58 -6.36 22.44
C SER A 865 -36.12 -6.68 22.75
N LEU A 866 -35.27 -5.67 22.82
CA LEU A 866 -33.94 -5.81 23.41
C LEU A 866 -34.05 -5.73 24.93
N CYS A 867 -33.53 -6.73 25.63
CA CYS A 867 -33.48 -6.79 27.09
C CYS A 867 -32.03 -6.86 27.56
N MET A 868 -31.63 -5.94 28.44
CA MET A 868 -30.26 -5.84 28.94
C MET A 868 -30.24 -5.53 30.43
N ILE A 869 -29.11 -5.87 31.07
CA ILE A 869 -28.72 -5.32 32.36
C ILE A 869 -27.48 -4.44 32.17
N MET A 870 -27.31 -3.45 33.03
CA MET A 870 -26.22 -2.49 32.90
C MET A 870 -25.72 -2.00 34.25
N LYS A 871 -24.41 -1.74 34.32
CA LYS A 871 -23.75 -0.94 35.35
C LYS A 871 -22.43 -0.39 34.84
N ASN A 872 -22.31 0.94 34.76
CA ASN A 872 -21.07 1.63 34.39
C ASN A 872 -20.48 1.19 33.04
N GLU A 873 -21.30 1.25 31.99
CA GLU A 873 -20.98 0.84 30.63
C GLU A 873 -20.95 2.00 29.63
N ALA A 874 -20.76 3.25 30.09
CA ALA A 874 -20.81 4.42 29.21
C ALA A 874 -19.83 4.32 28.02
N ALA A 875 -18.72 3.62 28.18
CA ALA A 875 -17.72 3.40 27.13
C ALA A 875 -18.16 2.39 26.05
N ASN A 876 -18.95 1.37 26.39
CA ASN A 876 -19.32 0.29 25.46
C ASN A 876 -20.73 0.48 24.87
N LEU A 877 -21.61 1.11 25.64
CA LEU A 877 -23.03 1.18 25.37
C LEU A 877 -23.38 1.87 24.04
N PRO A 878 -22.75 2.99 23.62
CA PRO A 878 -23.09 3.61 22.34
C PRO A 878 -22.91 2.68 21.14
N ARG A 879 -21.78 1.97 21.09
CA ARG A 879 -21.46 1.01 20.04
C ARG A 879 -22.43 -0.19 20.08
N CYS A 880 -22.73 -0.70 21.27
CA CYS A 880 -23.69 -1.76 21.49
C CYS A 880 -25.07 -1.38 20.94
N LEU A 881 -25.66 -0.30 21.45
CA LEU A 881 -27.01 0.12 21.08
C LEU A 881 -27.12 0.54 19.61
N ALA A 882 -26.10 1.18 19.03
CA ALA A 882 -26.08 1.50 17.61
C ALA A 882 -26.15 0.25 16.72
N SER A 883 -25.52 -0.86 17.13
CA SER A 883 -25.57 -2.13 16.38
C SER A 883 -26.91 -2.87 16.53
N LEU A 884 -27.56 -2.75 17.69
CA LEU A 884 -28.77 -3.53 18.00
C LEU A 884 -30.05 -2.81 17.63
N LYS A 885 -30.07 -1.47 17.69
CA LYS A 885 -31.25 -0.65 17.39
C LYS A 885 -31.89 -0.95 16.01
N PRO A 886 -31.16 -1.22 14.92
CA PRO A 886 -31.74 -1.60 13.63
C PRO A 886 -32.45 -2.97 13.59
N LEU A 887 -32.33 -3.78 14.66
CA LEU A 887 -32.85 -5.14 14.78
C LEU A 887 -34.07 -5.25 15.71
N VAL A 888 -34.31 -4.23 16.53
CA VAL A 888 -35.31 -4.27 17.61
C VAL A 888 -36.29 -3.11 17.52
N ASP A 889 -37.47 -3.31 18.09
CA ASP A 889 -38.58 -2.37 18.07
C ASP A 889 -38.66 -1.54 19.37
N GLU A 890 -38.16 -2.10 20.48
CA GLU A 890 -38.02 -1.42 21.76
C GLU A 890 -36.75 -1.88 22.49
N ILE A 891 -36.27 -1.06 23.43
CA ILE A 891 -35.07 -1.33 24.22
C ILE A 891 -35.40 -1.15 25.70
N ILE A 892 -35.23 -2.21 26.49
CA ILE A 892 -35.48 -2.25 27.93
C ILE A 892 -34.17 -2.58 28.65
N ILE A 893 -33.72 -1.69 29.54
CA ILE A 893 -32.47 -1.85 30.28
C ILE A 893 -32.75 -1.76 31.78
N ALA A 894 -32.38 -2.80 32.52
CA ALA A 894 -32.37 -2.78 33.98
C ALA A 894 -31.01 -2.27 34.48
N ASP A 895 -30.98 -1.04 34.99
CA ASP A 895 -29.79 -0.41 35.57
C ASP A 895 -29.63 -0.82 37.03
N THR A 896 -28.51 -1.47 37.35
CA THR A 896 -28.23 -2.01 38.70
C THR A 896 -27.48 -1.02 39.60
N GLY A 897 -27.52 0.27 39.26
CA GLY A 897 -26.87 1.34 40.02
C GLY A 897 -25.63 1.90 39.33
N SER A 898 -25.75 2.39 38.08
CA SER A 898 -24.67 3.13 37.43
C SER A 898 -24.39 4.48 38.10
N ASP A 899 -23.12 4.88 38.13
CA ASP A 899 -22.62 6.17 38.63
C ASP A 899 -21.85 6.97 37.55
N ASP A 900 -21.74 6.44 36.33
CA ASP A 900 -21.28 7.13 35.14
C ASP A 900 -22.46 7.57 34.23
N ALA A 901 -22.14 8.02 33.01
CA ALA A 901 -23.10 8.50 32.02
C ALA A 901 -23.96 7.41 31.33
N SER A 902 -23.95 6.16 31.83
CA SER A 902 -24.61 5.03 31.17
C SER A 902 -26.12 5.22 31.01
N ARG A 903 -26.80 5.75 32.04
CA ARG A 903 -28.26 5.93 32.02
C ARG A 903 -28.67 6.95 30.97
N GLU A 904 -27.93 8.03 30.90
CA GLU A 904 -28.13 9.13 29.98
C GLU A 904 -27.94 8.64 28.53
N ILE A 905 -26.85 7.92 28.25
CA ILE A 905 -26.60 7.32 26.94
C ILE A 905 -27.73 6.36 26.56
N ALA A 906 -28.12 5.43 27.44
CA ALA A 906 -29.21 4.50 27.20
C ALA A 906 -30.50 5.22 26.79
N ARG A 907 -30.88 6.26 27.54
CA ARG A 907 -32.06 7.09 27.23
C ARG A 907 -31.93 7.76 25.86
N VAL A 908 -30.76 8.32 25.53
CA VAL A 908 -30.53 8.94 24.21
C VAL A 908 -30.79 7.96 23.07
N PHE A 909 -30.46 6.68 23.21
CA PHE A 909 -30.76 5.65 22.19
C PHE A 909 -32.24 5.19 22.18
N GLY A 910 -33.06 5.74 23.08
CA GLY A 910 -34.49 5.47 23.19
C GLY A 910 -34.81 4.31 24.14
N ALA A 911 -33.86 3.89 24.98
CA ALA A 911 -34.10 2.83 25.95
C ALA A 911 -35.01 3.29 27.10
N GLN A 912 -35.89 2.39 27.53
CA GLN A 912 -36.54 2.47 28.82
C GLN A 912 -35.58 1.95 29.90
N VAL A 913 -35.03 2.87 30.69
CA VAL A 913 -34.10 2.55 31.78
C VAL A 913 -34.87 2.34 33.07
N LEU A 914 -34.83 1.12 33.60
CA LEU A 914 -35.46 0.69 34.84
C LEU A 914 -34.41 0.66 35.95
N GLU A 915 -34.57 1.50 36.97
CA GLU A 915 -33.68 1.47 38.13
C GLU A 915 -34.03 0.27 39.01
N THR A 916 -33.05 -0.61 39.22
CA THR A 916 -33.18 -1.77 40.11
C THR A 916 -32.03 -1.79 41.11
N ALA A 917 -32.32 -2.07 42.37
CA ALA A 917 -31.29 -2.18 43.39
C ALA A 917 -30.47 -3.46 43.15
N TRP A 918 -29.14 -3.37 43.19
CA TRP A 918 -28.28 -4.54 43.12
C TRP A 918 -28.50 -5.45 44.34
N THR A 919 -29.02 -6.66 44.12
CA THR A 919 -29.33 -7.66 45.16
C THR A 919 -28.29 -8.78 45.26
N GLY A 920 -27.23 -8.74 44.45
CA GLY A 920 -26.30 -9.86 44.33
C GLY A 920 -26.78 -10.97 43.40
N ASP A 921 -27.83 -10.73 42.60
CA ASP A 921 -28.46 -11.71 41.72
C ASP A 921 -28.64 -11.14 40.29
N PHE A 922 -27.82 -11.63 39.35
CA PHE A 922 -27.90 -11.24 37.94
C PHE A 922 -29.17 -11.75 37.25
N SER A 923 -29.69 -12.92 37.67
CA SER A 923 -30.95 -13.45 37.13
C SER A 923 -32.12 -12.55 37.49
N ALA A 924 -32.18 -12.09 38.75
CA ALA A 924 -33.18 -11.15 39.19
C ALA A 924 -33.14 -9.85 38.36
N ALA A 925 -31.95 -9.28 38.12
CA ALA A 925 -31.79 -8.10 37.30
C ALA A 925 -32.23 -8.32 35.83
N ARG A 926 -31.83 -9.42 35.18
CA ARG A 926 -32.26 -9.72 33.81
C ARG A 926 -33.78 -9.90 33.71
N ASN A 927 -34.37 -10.59 34.68
CA ASN A 927 -35.81 -10.83 34.70
C ASN A 927 -36.65 -9.54 34.83
N VAL A 928 -36.13 -8.49 35.51
CA VAL A 928 -36.79 -7.17 35.54
C VAL A 928 -36.97 -6.60 34.12
N SER A 929 -35.94 -6.70 33.27
CA SER A 929 -36.06 -6.24 31.87
C SER A 929 -37.04 -7.09 31.06
N LEU A 930 -37.05 -8.41 31.24
CA LEU A 930 -37.99 -9.33 30.57
C LEU A 930 -39.45 -9.07 30.95
N GLU A 931 -39.71 -8.68 32.21
CA GLU A 931 -41.07 -8.39 32.69
C GLU A 931 -41.68 -7.13 32.05
N HIS A 932 -40.85 -6.21 31.59
CA HIS A 932 -41.27 -4.96 30.98
C HIS A 932 -41.26 -5.00 29.45
N ALA A 933 -40.74 -6.08 28.85
CA ALA A 933 -40.74 -6.27 27.41
C ALA A 933 -42.14 -6.59 26.87
N SER A 934 -42.53 -5.92 25.78
CA SER A 934 -43.83 -6.01 25.13
C SER A 934 -43.80 -6.64 23.73
N GLY A 935 -42.61 -6.93 23.20
CA GLY A 935 -42.39 -7.54 21.89
C GLY A 935 -42.75 -9.02 21.84
N ASN A 936 -42.97 -9.55 20.64
CA ASN A 936 -43.25 -10.99 20.47
C ASN A 936 -42.02 -11.85 20.73
N TRP A 937 -40.84 -11.31 20.44
CA TRP A 937 -39.54 -11.93 20.62
C TRP A 937 -38.68 -11.11 21.56
N ILE A 938 -37.81 -11.78 22.29
CA ILE A 938 -36.78 -11.18 23.12
C ILE A 938 -35.44 -11.43 22.47
N LEU A 939 -34.61 -10.39 22.40
CA LEU A 939 -33.17 -10.47 22.19
C LEU A 939 -32.47 -10.06 23.49
N VAL A 940 -31.58 -10.90 24.03
CA VAL A 940 -30.83 -10.58 25.25
C VAL A 940 -29.36 -10.38 24.96
N MET A 941 -28.82 -9.21 25.30
CA MET A 941 -27.44 -8.82 25.02
C MET A 941 -26.78 -8.19 26.25
N ASP A 942 -25.45 -8.27 26.31
CA ASP A 942 -24.64 -7.52 27.28
C ASP A 942 -24.14 -6.20 26.64
N ALA A 943 -23.80 -5.20 27.46
CA ALA A 943 -23.48 -3.84 26.99
C ALA A 943 -22.17 -3.74 26.18
N ASP A 944 -21.34 -4.77 26.22
CA ASP A 944 -20.08 -4.93 25.50
C ASP A 944 -20.19 -5.92 24.31
N GLU A 945 -21.42 -6.17 23.85
CA GLU A 945 -21.72 -7.05 22.73
C GLU A 945 -22.36 -6.32 21.54
N VAL A 946 -22.08 -6.76 20.32
CA VAL A 946 -22.69 -6.24 19.08
C VAL A 946 -23.09 -7.37 18.13
N ILE A 947 -24.00 -7.08 17.19
CA ILE A 947 -24.27 -7.88 16.00
C ILE A 947 -23.83 -7.09 14.78
N SER A 948 -23.08 -7.72 13.87
CA SER A 948 -22.56 -7.03 12.68
C SER A 948 -23.70 -6.66 11.71
N ALA A 949 -23.54 -5.52 11.03
CA ALA A 949 -24.47 -5.09 9.99
C ALA A 949 -24.60 -6.10 8.83
N VAL A 950 -23.58 -6.93 8.62
CA VAL A 950 -23.57 -8.03 7.65
C VAL A 950 -24.69 -9.04 7.95
N ASP A 951 -25.02 -9.27 9.22
CA ASP A 951 -25.96 -10.30 9.65
C ASP A 951 -27.40 -9.78 9.85
N TYR A 952 -27.65 -8.48 9.65
CA TYR A 952 -28.99 -7.89 9.86
C TYR A 952 -30.07 -8.55 8.99
N GLY A 953 -29.72 -8.93 7.76
CA GLY A 953 -30.63 -9.64 6.86
C GLY A 953 -31.00 -11.02 7.39
N ALA A 954 -30.00 -11.80 7.84
CA ALA A 954 -30.19 -13.13 8.41
C ALA A 954 -31.03 -13.08 9.69
N PHE A 955 -30.78 -12.09 10.57
CA PHE A 955 -31.57 -11.87 11.78
C PHE A 955 -33.05 -11.62 11.49
N ARG A 956 -33.36 -10.70 10.55
CA ARG A 956 -34.75 -10.40 10.18
C ARG A 956 -35.45 -11.62 9.60
N GLN A 957 -34.78 -12.34 8.69
CA GLN A 957 -35.31 -13.58 8.11
C GLN A 957 -35.56 -14.66 9.18
N LEU A 958 -34.68 -14.77 10.18
CA LEU A 958 -34.85 -15.70 11.29
C LEU A 958 -36.12 -15.40 12.07
N VAL A 959 -36.32 -14.15 12.50
CA VAL A 959 -37.51 -13.73 13.26
C VAL A 959 -38.79 -13.91 12.43
N GLU A 960 -38.79 -13.47 11.17
CA GLU A 960 -39.93 -13.57 10.27
C GLU A 960 -40.34 -15.02 10.00
N SER A 961 -39.38 -15.89 9.70
CA SER A 961 -39.65 -17.31 9.45
C SER A 961 -40.05 -18.08 10.71
N SER A 962 -39.79 -17.51 11.89
CA SER A 962 -40.07 -18.11 13.19
C SER A 962 -41.36 -17.63 13.82
N ALA A 963 -42.00 -16.59 13.29
CA ALA A 963 -43.21 -15.99 13.82
C ALA A 963 -44.26 -17.04 14.26
N GLY A 964 -44.64 -16.99 15.54
CA GLY A 964 -45.62 -17.90 16.15
C GLY A 964 -45.13 -19.32 16.47
N LYS A 965 -43.86 -19.65 16.24
CA LYS A 965 -43.28 -20.97 16.57
C LYS A 965 -42.70 -20.98 18.00
N PRO A 966 -42.86 -22.07 18.76
CA PRO A 966 -42.20 -22.25 20.05
C PRO A 966 -40.76 -22.72 19.84
N VAL A 967 -39.87 -21.79 19.52
CA VAL A 967 -38.44 -22.06 19.25
C VAL A 967 -37.58 -20.96 19.88
N ALA A 968 -36.45 -21.34 20.46
CA ALA A 968 -35.40 -20.43 20.90
C ALA A 968 -34.18 -20.59 19.99
N TYR A 969 -33.26 -19.63 19.97
CA TYR A 969 -32.06 -19.70 19.14
C TYR A 969 -30.80 -19.48 19.96
N THR A 970 -29.89 -20.41 19.76
CA THR A 970 -28.52 -20.37 20.30
C THR A 970 -27.63 -19.62 19.32
N LEU A 971 -26.94 -18.58 19.79
CA LEU A 971 -25.98 -17.82 18.99
C LEU A 971 -24.56 -18.08 19.51
N GLU A 972 -23.60 -18.22 18.58
CA GLU A 972 -22.18 -18.30 18.94
C GLU A 972 -21.69 -16.89 19.27
N THR A 973 -21.17 -16.72 20.49
CA THR A 973 -20.50 -15.49 20.90
C THR A 973 -19.01 -15.62 20.62
N ARG A 974 -18.47 -14.71 19.81
CA ARG A 974 -17.03 -14.51 19.58
C ARG A 974 -16.47 -13.63 20.69
N ASN A 975 -15.84 -14.24 21.68
CA ASN A 975 -15.24 -13.55 22.82
C ASN A 975 -13.82 -13.07 22.44
N TYR A 976 -13.68 -11.82 21.99
CA TYR A 976 -12.39 -11.28 21.52
C TYR A 976 -11.40 -11.08 22.65
N THR A 977 -10.17 -11.52 22.47
CA THR A 977 -9.15 -11.51 23.51
C THR A 977 -7.74 -11.29 22.93
N ASN A 978 -6.87 -10.74 23.76
CA ASN A 978 -5.43 -10.62 23.50
C ASN A 978 -4.64 -11.85 23.96
N ARG A 979 -5.29 -12.83 24.60
CA ARG A 979 -4.67 -14.09 25.02
C ARG A 979 -4.84 -15.17 23.98
N VAL A 980 -3.74 -15.75 23.53
CA VAL A 980 -3.71 -16.82 22.51
C VAL A 980 -3.53 -18.22 23.10
N ASP A 981 -3.29 -18.30 24.42
CA ASP A 981 -2.99 -19.52 25.18
C ASP A 981 -4.25 -20.19 25.76
N LEU A 982 -5.44 -19.71 25.39
CA LEU A 982 -6.72 -20.18 25.91
C LEU A 982 -7.29 -21.36 25.12
N GLU A 983 -8.03 -22.23 25.80
CA GLU A 983 -8.70 -23.37 25.19
C GLU A 983 -9.74 -22.93 24.14
N ASN A 984 -9.73 -23.57 22.96
CA ASN A 984 -10.60 -23.24 21.82
C ASN A 984 -10.41 -21.84 21.22
N TRP A 985 -9.28 -21.17 21.46
CA TRP A 985 -8.97 -19.91 20.79
C TRP A 985 -8.93 -20.06 19.26
N ARG A 986 -9.45 -19.05 18.55
CA ARG A 986 -9.51 -18.95 17.08
C ARG A 986 -8.92 -17.63 16.63
N ALA A 987 -8.15 -17.65 15.55
CA ALA A 987 -7.63 -16.43 14.93
C ALA A 987 -8.74 -15.66 14.20
N ASN A 988 -8.54 -14.34 14.10
CA ASN A 988 -9.36 -13.46 13.25
C ASN A 988 -9.14 -13.80 11.77
N ARG A 989 -10.21 -13.83 10.96
CA ARG A 989 -10.17 -14.29 9.56
C ARG A 989 -10.45 -13.19 8.55
N GLY A 990 -10.79 -11.99 9.01
CA GLY A 990 -11.23 -10.87 8.19
C GLY A 990 -12.69 -10.97 7.73
N GLU A 991 -13.48 -11.90 8.29
CA GLU A 991 -14.89 -12.10 7.92
C GLU A 991 -15.75 -10.90 8.35
N TYR A 992 -15.42 -10.32 9.50
CA TYR A 992 -16.10 -9.16 10.08
C TYR A 992 -15.12 -8.02 10.32
N PRO A 993 -14.69 -7.29 9.27
CA PRO A 993 -13.57 -6.36 9.36
C PRO A 993 -13.82 -5.15 10.28
N ARG A 994 -15.07 -4.86 10.65
CA ARG A 994 -15.43 -3.79 11.59
C ARG A 994 -15.53 -4.27 13.04
N GLU A 995 -15.82 -5.55 13.26
CA GLU A 995 -16.05 -6.12 14.59
C GLU A 995 -14.88 -6.99 15.09
N GLU A 996 -14.11 -7.62 14.20
CA GLU A 996 -12.94 -8.41 14.60
C GLU A 996 -11.91 -7.56 15.35
N ALA A 997 -11.58 -8.00 16.57
CA ALA A 997 -10.71 -7.28 17.48
C ALA A 997 -9.78 -8.23 18.25
N GLY A 998 -8.84 -7.64 18.99
CA GLY A 998 -7.81 -8.41 19.71
C GLY A 998 -6.95 -9.25 18.78
N ARG A 999 -6.32 -10.27 19.34
CA ARG A 999 -5.47 -11.21 18.58
C ARG A 999 -6.28 -12.37 17.98
N GLY A 1000 -7.47 -12.59 18.53
CA GLY A 1000 -8.41 -13.63 18.12
C GLY A 1000 -9.57 -13.69 19.11
N TRP A 1001 -10.28 -14.81 19.15
CA TRP A 1001 -11.48 -14.96 19.95
C TRP A 1001 -11.72 -16.41 20.40
N MET A 1002 -12.55 -16.58 21.43
CA MET A 1002 -13.03 -17.89 21.87
C MET A 1002 -14.54 -18.02 21.66
N PRO A 1003 -15.05 -19.17 21.19
CA PRO A 1003 -16.48 -19.38 21.03
C PRO A 1003 -17.16 -19.65 22.39
N SER A 1004 -18.36 -19.12 22.57
CA SER A 1004 -19.30 -19.59 23.61
C SER A 1004 -20.72 -19.54 23.09
N ASP A 1005 -21.48 -20.62 23.24
CA ASP A 1005 -22.86 -20.71 22.77
C ASP A 1005 -23.83 -20.34 23.90
N LYS A 1006 -24.77 -19.43 23.62
CA LYS A 1006 -25.80 -18.98 24.56
C LYS A 1006 -27.15 -18.83 23.85
N ILE A 1007 -28.25 -19.13 24.53
CA ILE A 1007 -29.57 -18.79 23.98
C ILE A 1007 -29.78 -17.27 24.09
N ARG A 1008 -29.93 -16.61 22.94
CA ARG A 1008 -30.04 -15.13 22.85
C ARG A 1008 -31.38 -14.64 22.34
N ILE A 1009 -32.08 -15.45 21.54
CA ILE A 1009 -33.36 -15.09 20.93
C ILE A 1009 -34.42 -16.11 21.33
N PHE A 1010 -35.55 -15.66 21.87
CA PHE A 1010 -36.64 -16.54 22.29
C PHE A 1010 -37.98 -15.79 22.33
N PRO A 1011 -39.13 -16.48 22.25
CA PRO A 1011 -40.43 -15.83 22.34
C PRO A 1011 -40.65 -15.20 23.72
N ASN A 1012 -41.33 -14.05 23.76
CA ASN A 1012 -41.67 -13.38 25.00
C ASN A 1012 -42.79 -14.13 25.74
N LEU A 1013 -42.40 -15.08 26.60
CA LEU A 1013 -43.30 -15.87 27.43
C LEU A 1013 -42.99 -15.63 28.92
N THR A 1014 -44.02 -15.44 29.73
CA THR A 1014 -43.88 -15.27 31.19
C THR A 1014 -43.21 -16.46 31.88
N ALA A 1015 -43.25 -17.64 31.27
CA ALA A 1015 -42.61 -18.86 31.77
C ALA A 1015 -41.09 -18.93 31.52
N ILE A 1016 -40.54 -18.11 30.61
CA ILE A 1016 -39.11 -18.08 30.30
C ILE A 1016 -38.44 -17.03 31.20
N ARG A 1017 -37.55 -17.46 32.08
CA ARG A 1017 -36.86 -16.61 33.07
C ARG A 1017 -35.43 -17.08 33.27
N PHE A 1018 -34.54 -16.14 33.58
CA PHE A 1018 -33.18 -16.43 34.02
C PHE A 1018 -33.20 -17.04 35.42
N GLU A 1019 -32.34 -18.04 35.62
CA GLU A 1019 -32.12 -18.75 36.87
C GLU A 1019 -30.62 -18.76 37.23
N ASN A 1020 -30.31 -18.87 38.52
CA ASN A 1020 -28.98 -18.83 39.15
C ASN A 1020 -28.38 -17.41 39.32
N PRO A 1021 -28.00 -16.99 40.55
CA PRO A 1021 -27.56 -15.62 40.80
C PRO A 1021 -26.26 -15.14 40.10
N ILE A 1022 -25.30 -16.03 39.83
CA ILE A 1022 -23.93 -15.70 39.37
C ILE A 1022 -23.57 -16.35 38.01
N HIS A 1023 -24.35 -17.35 37.59
CA HIS A 1023 -24.26 -18.00 36.28
C HIS A 1023 -25.66 -17.99 35.67
N GLU A 1024 -26.17 -16.80 35.44
CA GLU A 1024 -27.54 -16.59 35.00
C GLU A 1024 -27.77 -17.29 33.66
N MET A 1025 -28.66 -18.28 33.67
CA MET A 1025 -28.98 -19.11 32.51
C MET A 1025 -30.48 -19.04 32.25
N VAL A 1026 -30.87 -18.88 30.99
CA VAL A 1026 -32.28 -18.92 30.56
C VAL A 1026 -32.68 -20.33 30.11
N GLU A 1027 -31.70 -21.14 29.74
CA GLU A 1027 -31.81 -22.51 29.24
C GLU A 1027 -32.66 -23.43 30.13
N PRO A 1028 -32.54 -23.42 31.48
CA PRO A 1028 -33.36 -24.28 32.33
C PRO A 1028 -34.87 -24.05 32.14
N SER A 1029 -35.29 -22.79 32.03
CA SER A 1029 -36.70 -22.43 31.82
C SER A 1029 -37.21 -22.83 30.43
N ILE A 1030 -36.38 -22.64 29.39
CA ILE A 1030 -36.69 -23.03 28.01
C ILE A 1030 -36.79 -24.55 27.86
N ARG A 1031 -35.88 -25.30 28.49
CA ARG A 1031 -35.89 -26.77 28.50
C ARG A 1031 -37.15 -27.33 29.17
N ARG A 1032 -37.63 -26.71 30.25
CA ARG A 1032 -38.89 -27.12 30.90
C ARG A 1032 -40.11 -26.98 29.99
N LEU A 1033 -40.07 -26.08 29.01
CA LEU A 1033 -41.12 -25.90 28.01
C LEU A 1033 -41.01 -26.88 26.83
N GLY A 1034 -39.97 -27.72 26.78
CA GLY A 1034 -39.72 -28.64 25.66
C GLY A 1034 -39.43 -27.92 24.33
N MET A 1035 -38.96 -26.68 24.41
CA MET A 1035 -38.68 -25.83 23.26
C MET A 1035 -37.33 -26.20 22.64
N ALA A 1036 -37.29 -26.29 21.30
CA ALA A 1036 -36.04 -26.50 20.57
C ALA A 1036 -35.19 -25.22 20.57
N ASP A 1037 -33.87 -25.37 20.62
CA ASP A 1037 -32.87 -24.30 20.67
C ASP A 1037 -31.83 -24.39 19.54
N PRO A 1038 -32.23 -24.51 18.25
CA PRO A 1038 -31.30 -24.62 17.14
C PRO A 1038 -30.29 -23.47 17.11
N ARG A 1039 -29.09 -23.77 16.64
CA ARG A 1039 -28.03 -22.78 16.45
C ARG A 1039 -28.35 -21.90 15.24
N ALA A 1040 -28.25 -20.59 15.41
CA ALA A 1040 -28.35 -19.61 14.33
C ALA A 1040 -26.95 -19.16 13.88
N GLU A 1041 -26.76 -18.99 12.58
CA GLU A 1041 -25.51 -18.46 11.98
C GLU A 1041 -25.50 -16.94 12.03
N ILE A 1042 -25.62 -16.38 13.25
CA ILE A 1042 -25.58 -14.94 13.53
C ILE A 1042 -24.64 -14.77 14.73
N PRO A 1043 -23.35 -14.51 14.52
CA PRO A 1043 -22.41 -14.38 15.61
C PRO A 1043 -22.68 -13.13 16.45
N VAL A 1044 -22.48 -13.25 17.76
CA VAL A 1044 -22.41 -12.12 18.68
C VAL A 1044 -20.94 -11.78 18.89
N HIS A 1045 -20.58 -10.52 18.71
CA HIS A 1045 -19.21 -10.04 18.87
C HIS A 1045 -19.05 -9.42 20.26
N HIS A 1046 -18.24 -10.03 21.13
CA HIS A 1046 -18.10 -9.65 22.54
C HIS A 1046 -16.69 -9.15 22.83
N PHE A 1047 -16.59 -7.94 23.40
CA PHE A 1047 -15.31 -7.24 23.57
C PHE A 1047 -14.81 -7.20 25.02
N GLY A 1048 -15.57 -7.74 25.98
CA GLY A 1048 -15.24 -7.63 27.39
C GLY A 1048 -13.85 -8.16 27.76
N TYR A 1049 -13.30 -9.13 27.01
CA TYR A 1049 -12.00 -9.76 27.27
C TYR A 1049 -10.78 -9.00 26.70
N LEU A 1050 -10.98 -7.80 26.15
CA LEU A 1050 -9.88 -6.96 25.64
C LEU A 1050 -9.30 -6.00 26.68
N ASP A 1051 -10.05 -5.68 27.73
CA ASP A 1051 -9.63 -4.83 28.84
C ASP A 1051 -9.00 -5.70 29.94
N ASP A 1052 -7.67 -5.89 29.84
CA ASP A 1052 -6.90 -6.74 30.75
C ASP A 1052 -7.07 -6.29 32.23
N ASP A 1053 -7.14 -4.98 32.49
CA ASP A 1053 -7.29 -4.42 33.85
C ASP A 1053 -8.68 -4.69 34.44
N ARG A 1054 -9.74 -4.50 33.64
CA ARG A 1054 -11.12 -4.81 34.05
C ARG A 1054 -11.29 -6.31 34.28
N GLN A 1055 -10.71 -7.14 33.42
CA GLN A 1055 -10.72 -8.59 33.59
C GLN A 1055 -9.99 -9.00 34.87
N GLN A 1056 -8.83 -8.41 35.16
CA GLN A 1056 -8.07 -8.70 36.37
C GLN A 1056 -8.88 -8.38 37.64
N ARG A 1057 -9.49 -7.19 37.72
CA ARG A 1057 -10.36 -6.81 38.86
C ARG A 1057 -11.56 -7.76 39.02
N LYS A 1058 -12.15 -8.20 37.90
CA LYS A 1058 -13.26 -9.15 37.89
C LYS A 1058 -12.84 -10.52 38.44
N LEU A 1059 -11.67 -11.02 38.02
CA LEU A 1059 -11.09 -12.27 38.51
C LEU A 1059 -10.78 -12.20 40.01
N GLU A 1060 -10.25 -11.08 40.50
CA GLU A 1060 -10.00 -10.85 41.94
C GLU A 1060 -11.28 -10.90 42.77
N TYR A 1061 -12.35 -10.25 42.29
CA TYR A 1061 -13.65 -10.30 42.95
C TYR A 1061 -14.22 -11.73 42.98
N TYR A 1062 -14.14 -12.46 41.86
CA TYR A 1062 -14.59 -13.85 41.80
C TYR A 1062 -13.75 -14.81 42.63
N TYR A 1063 -12.46 -14.56 42.76
CA TYR A 1063 -11.59 -15.31 43.66
C TYR A 1063 -12.05 -15.15 45.12
N GLU A 1064 -12.32 -13.92 45.58
CA GLU A 1064 -12.83 -13.69 46.95
C GLU A 1064 -14.21 -14.30 47.19
N LEU A 1065 -15.10 -14.26 46.19
CA LEU A 1065 -16.41 -14.92 46.27
C LEU A 1065 -16.27 -16.45 46.28
N GLY A 1066 -15.36 -16.99 45.48
CA GLY A 1066 -15.03 -18.41 45.42
C GLY A 1066 -14.51 -18.94 46.75
N LYS A 1067 -13.70 -18.16 47.48
CA LYS A 1067 -13.23 -18.53 48.83
C LYS A 1067 -14.37 -18.68 49.81
N LYS A 1068 -15.31 -17.73 49.83
CA LYS A 1068 -16.52 -17.82 50.66
C LYS A 1068 -17.36 -19.03 50.30
N LYS A 1069 -17.61 -19.24 49.00
CA LYS A 1069 -18.35 -20.41 48.51
C LYS A 1069 -17.67 -21.72 48.89
N LEU A 1070 -16.34 -21.78 48.87
CA LEU A 1070 -15.57 -22.95 49.25
C LEU A 1070 -15.71 -23.26 50.76
N GLU A 1071 -15.67 -22.23 51.60
CA GLU A 1071 -15.90 -22.34 53.05
C GLU A 1071 -17.33 -22.81 53.37
N GLU A 1072 -18.34 -22.23 52.71
CA GLU A 1072 -19.76 -22.56 52.91
C GLU A 1072 -20.15 -23.93 52.36
N SER A 1073 -19.56 -24.35 51.23
CA SER A 1073 -19.85 -25.64 50.58
C SER A 1073 -19.13 -26.83 51.23
N GLY A 1074 -18.30 -26.60 52.26
CA GLY A 1074 -17.56 -27.65 52.93
C GLY A 1074 -16.56 -28.36 52.01
N TRP A 1075 -15.89 -27.62 51.12
CA TRP A 1075 -14.91 -28.15 50.16
C TRP A 1075 -15.51 -29.07 49.09
N ALA A 1076 -16.68 -28.72 48.55
CA ALA A 1076 -17.27 -29.45 47.43
C ALA A 1076 -16.36 -29.40 46.18
N PRO A 1077 -16.24 -30.50 45.39
CA PRO A 1077 -15.32 -30.57 44.26
C PRO A 1077 -15.48 -29.45 43.22
N HIS A 1078 -16.72 -29.06 42.91
CA HIS A 1078 -16.98 -27.97 41.95
C HIS A 1078 -16.48 -26.61 42.46
N ALA A 1079 -16.63 -26.32 43.76
CA ALA A 1079 -16.14 -25.08 44.36
C ALA A 1079 -14.61 -25.01 44.40
N ILE A 1080 -13.94 -26.16 44.58
CA ILE A 1080 -12.47 -26.27 44.50
C ILE A 1080 -11.99 -25.94 43.07
N VAL A 1081 -12.60 -26.56 42.06
CA VAL A 1081 -12.25 -26.34 40.65
C VAL A 1081 -12.49 -24.87 40.25
N GLU A 1082 -13.64 -24.31 40.60
CA GLU A 1082 -13.95 -22.90 40.34
C GLU A 1082 -12.89 -21.98 40.97
N LEU A 1083 -12.57 -22.15 42.25
CA LEU A 1083 -11.57 -21.33 42.92
C LEU A 1083 -10.16 -21.52 42.32
N ALA A 1084 -9.80 -22.74 41.92
CA ALA A 1084 -8.51 -23.02 41.29
C ALA A 1084 -8.32 -22.26 39.97
N ILE A 1085 -9.37 -22.16 39.16
CA ILE A 1085 -9.39 -21.36 37.92
C ILE A 1085 -9.20 -19.88 38.26
N GLN A 1086 -9.94 -19.34 39.23
CA GLN A 1086 -9.84 -17.92 39.60
C GLN A 1086 -8.46 -17.58 40.18
N ALA A 1087 -7.92 -18.44 41.06
CA ALA A 1087 -6.59 -18.29 41.66
C ALA A 1087 -5.49 -18.26 40.58
N ALA A 1088 -5.55 -19.15 39.59
CA ALA A 1088 -4.63 -19.14 38.45
C ALA A 1088 -4.80 -17.86 37.61
N GLY A 1089 -6.04 -17.41 37.40
CA GLY A 1089 -6.37 -16.18 36.67
C GLY A 1089 -5.74 -14.93 37.29
N ILE A 1090 -5.74 -14.82 38.62
CA ILE A 1090 -5.08 -13.73 39.36
C ILE A 1090 -3.60 -13.98 39.65
N LYS A 1091 -3.00 -15.00 39.02
CA LYS A 1091 -1.59 -15.37 39.15
C LYS A 1091 -1.17 -15.84 40.55
N HIS A 1092 -2.11 -16.24 41.40
CA HIS A 1092 -1.85 -16.95 42.66
C HIS A 1092 -1.53 -18.42 42.40
N TYR A 1093 -0.46 -18.67 41.63
CA TYR A 1093 -0.16 -20.00 41.10
C TYR A 1093 0.11 -21.05 42.19
N ASP A 1094 0.73 -20.69 43.32
CA ASP A 1094 1.01 -21.64 44.40
C ASP A 1094 -0.29 -22.19 45.01
N GLU A 1095 -1.25 -21.31 45.30
CA GLU A 1095 -2.57 -21.70 45.80
C GLU A 1095 -3.37 -22.46 44.73
N ALA A 1096 -3.33 -22.01 43.47
CA ALA A 1096 -3.98 -22.71 42.38
C ALA A 1096 -3.45 -24.15 42.24
N ILE A 1097 -2.13 -24.36 42.37
CA ILE A 1097 -1.52 -25.70 42.36
C ILE A 1097 -2.08 -26.56 43.49
N GLU A 1098 -2.15 -26.05 44.72
CA GLU A 1098 -2.74 -26.77 45.85
C GLU A 1098 -4.21 -27.16 45.59
N LEU A 1099 -5.00 -26.21 45.06
CA LEU A 1099 -6.42 -26.44 44.76
C LEU A 1099 -6.59 -27.47 43.64
N TRP A 1100 -5.79 -27.42 42.58
CA TRP A 1100 -5.83 -28.41 41.51
C TRP A 1100 -5.39 -29.80 41.97
N GLN A 1101 -4.36 -29.89 42.83
CA GLN A 1101 -3.97 -31.16 43.44
C GLN A 1101 -5.09 -31.75 44.30
N ARG A 1102 -5.83 -30.90 45.04
CA ARG A 1102 -7.04 -31.33 45.78
C ARG A 1102 -8.15 -31.76 44.84
N ALA A 1103 -8.39 -31.06 43.74
CA ALA A 1103 -9.37 -31.45 42.73
C ALA A 1103 -9.06 -32.85 42.15
N LEU A 1104 -7.78 -33.14 41.88
CA LEU A 1104 -7.32 -34.46 41.42
C LEU A 1104 -7.50 -35.57 42.46
N ALA A 1105 -7.56 -35.25 43.76
CA ALA A 1105 -7.88 -36.24 44.78
C ALA A 1105 -9.35 -36.71 44.68
N PHE A 1106 -10.24 -35.89 44.12
CA PHE A 1106 -11.64 -36.24 43.84
C PHE A 1106 -11.83 -36.85 42.46
N ASP A 1107 -11.16 -36.32 41.44
CA ASP A 1107 -11.17 -36.85 40.08
C ASP A 1107 -9.74 -37.05 39.55
N PRO A 1108 -9.13 -38.24 39.78
CA PRO A 1108 -7.75 -38.53 39.36
C PRO A 1108 -7.54 -38.58 37.85
N ASN A 1109 -8.60 -38.54 37.04
CA ASN A 1109 -8.54 -38.60 35.59
C ASN A 1109 -9.03 -37.29 34.93
N SER A 1110 -9.08 -36.19 35.68
CA SER A 1110 -9.45 -34.89 35.15
C SER A 1110 -8.35 -34.31 34.24
N SER A 1111 -8.55 -34.42 32.92
CA SER A 1111 -7.65 -33.81 31.93
C SER A 1111 -7.52 -32.29 32.10
N LEU A 1112 -8.62 -31.62 32.46
CA LEU A 1112 -8.66 -30.19 32.75
C LEU A 1112 -7.76 -29.81 33.94
N ALA A 1113 -7.79 -30.57 35.03
CA ALA A 1113 -6.97 -30.29 36.21
C ALA A 1113 -5.47 -30.47 35.89
N PHE A 1114 -5.11 -31.52 35.15
CA PHE A 1114 -3.72 -31.72 34.70
C PHE A 1114 -3.23 -30.63 33.75
N PHE A 1115 -4.06 -30.18 32.80
CA PHE A 1115 -3.71 -29.07 31.90
C PHE A 1115 -3.43 -27.78 32.67
N ASN A 1116 -4.32 -27.41 33.60
CA ASN A 1116 -4.15 -26.20 34.41
C ASN A 1116 -2.98 -26.30 35.39
N LEU A 1117 -2.70 -27.48 35.96
CA LEU A 1117 -1.46 -27.72 36.71
C LEU A 1117 -0.22 -27.51 35.87
N GLY A 1118 -0.21 -28.05 34.65
CA GLY A 1118 0.87 -27.85 33.68
C GLY A 1118 1.13 -26.37 33.40
N HIS A 1119 0.07 -25.59 33.18
CA HIS A 1119 0.16 -24.14 33.03
C HIS A 1119 0.71 -23.46 34.29
N CYS A 1120 0.20 -23.77 35.49
CA CYS A 1120 0.67 -23.13 36.72
C CYS A 1120 2.16 -23.43 36.99
N TYR A 1121 2.59 -24.67 36.80
CA TYR A 1121 4.00 -25.05 36.92
C TYR A 1121 4.89 -24.35 35.89
N LEU A 1122 4.46 -24.27 34.63
CA LEU A 1122 5.14 -23.50 33.59
C LEU A 1122 5.29 -22.03 33.98
N GLN A 1123 4.23 -21.42 34.52
CA GLN A 1123 4.27 -20.02 34.96
C GLN A 1123 5.25 -19.79 36.11
N LYS A 1124 5.37 -20.76 37.03
CA LYS A 1124 6.32 -20.77 38.17
C LYS A 1124 7.76 -21.13 37.80
N GLY A 1125 8.04 -21.54 36.56
CA GLY A 1125 9.36 -22.03 36.14
C GLY A 1125 9.67 -23.46 36.61
N LEU A 1126 8.65 -24.22 37.05
CA LEU A 1126 8.76 -25.62 37.45
C LEU A 1126 8.57 -26.53 36.23
N PHE A 1127 9.52 -26.45 35.28
CA PHE A 1127 9.34 -27.00 33.94
C PHE A 1127 9.22 -28.53 33.89
N ARG A 1128 9.84 -29.27 34.83
CA ARG A 1128 9.75 -30.75 34.86
C ARG A 1128 8.37 -31.21 35.29
N GLU A 1129 7.84 -30.59 36.34
CA GLU A 1129 6.50 -30.81 36.88
C GLU A 1129 5.44 -30.40 35.84
N GLY A 1130 5.65 -29.24 35.19
CA GLY A 1130 4.81 -28.74 34.11
C GLY A 1130 4.71 -29.73 32.95
N ARG A 1131 5.85 -30.23 32.45
CA ARG A 1131 5.90 -31.27 31.41
C ARG A 1131 5.13 -32.52 31.79
N GLN A 1132 5.31 -33.03 33.01
CA GLN A 1132 4.63 -34.25 33.47
C GLN A 1132 3.11 -34.06 33.55
N ALA A 1133 2.66 -32.91 34.07
CA ALA A 1133 1.23 -32.59 34.16
C ALA A 1133 0.60 -32.43 32.75
N CYS A 1134 1.26 -31.71 31.84
CA CYS A 1134 0.80 -31.59 30.45
C CYS A 1134 0.72 -32.95 29.73
N GLN A 1135 1.74 -33.80 29.88
CA GLN A 1135 1.72 -35.15 29.30
C GLN A 1135 0.53 -35.96 29.81
N ARG A 1136 0.24 -35.89 31.12
CA ARG A 1136 -0.90 -36.60 31.70
C ARG A 1136 -2.24 -36.07 31.16
N ALA A 1137 -2.35 -34.76 30.92
CA ALA A 1137 -3.55 -34.18 30.29
C ALA A 1137 -3.76 -34.70 28.86
N ILE A 1138 -2.69 -34.81 28.08
CA ILE A 1138 -2.69 -35.32 26.70
C ILE A 1138 -3.05 -36.82 26.66
N ASP A 1139 -2.56 -37.61 27.61
CA ASP A 1139 -2.91 -39.03 27.73
C ASP A 1139 -4.40 -39.26 28.03
N LEU A 1140 -5.04 -38.30 28.72
CA LEU A 1140 -6.44 -38.38 29.16
C LEU A 1140 -7.43 -37.79 28.15
N LYS A 1141 -7.01 -36.82 27.33
CA LYS A 1141 -7.84 -36.17 26.30
C LYS A 1141 -7.15 -36.23 24.95
N GLU A 1142 -7.75 -36.99 24.04
CA GLU A 1142 -7.25 -37.07 22.67
C GLU A 1142 -7.22 -35.67 22.04
N ASN A 1143 -6.12 -35.37 21.35
CA ASN A 1143 -5.93 -34.12 20.62
C ASN A 1143 -6.01 -32.84 21.48
N TYR A 1144 -5.48 -32.88 22.72
CA TYR A 1144 -5.41 -31.71 23.60
C TYR A 1144 -4.24 -30.78 23.22
N ARG A 1145 -4.47 -29.93 22.21
CA ARG A 1145 -3.44 -29.12 21.54
C ARG A 1145 -2.79 -28.08 22.46
N GLU A 1146 -3.58 -27.48 23.34
CA GLU A 1146 -3.13 -26.44 24.28
C GLU A 1146 -2.18 -27.02 25.32
N ALA A 1147 -2.49 -28.22 25.84
CA ALA A 1147 -1.60 -28.96 26.74
C ALA A 1147 -0.28 -29.32 26.05
N LEU A 1148 -0.33 -29.67 24.77
CA LEU A 1148 0.85 -29.98 23.96
C LEU A 1148 1.75 -28.75 23.76
N VAL A 1149 1.18 -27.56 23.51
CA VAL A 1149 1.96 -26.31 23.42
C VAL A 1149 2.66 -25.99 24.74
N ASN A 1150 1.95 -26.09 25.88
CA ASN A 1150 2.55 -25.88 27.20
C ASN A 1150 3.68 -26.89 27.49
N GLN A 1151 3.51 -28.15 27.07
CA GLN A 1151 4.56 -29.17 27.15
C GLN A 1151 5.78 -28.78 26.34
N MET A 1152 5.60 -28.35 25.07
CA MET A 1152 6.69 -27.93 24.19
C MET A 1152 7.47 -26.74 24.76
N ILE A 1153 6.80 -25.78 25.38
CA ILE A 1153 7.48 -24.65 26.05
C ILE A 1153 8.30 -25.15 27.25
N CYS A 1154 7.77 -26.10 28.04
CA CYS A 1154 8.55 -26.73 29.11
C CYS A 1154 9.79 -27.45 28.55
N ASP A 1155 9.65 -28.19 27.45
CA ASP A 1155 10.75 -28.91 26.81
C ASP A 1155 11.83 -27.95 26.28
N LEU A 1156 11.44 -26.82 25.67
CA LEU A 1156 12.37 -25.75 25.27
C LEU A 1156 13.15 -25.19 26.47
N CYS A 1157 12.48 -24.96 27.60
CA CYS A 1157 13.13 -24.45 28.81
C CYS A 1157 14.06 -25.48 29.46
N LEU A 1158 13.78 -26.78 29.29
CA LEU A 1158 14.61 -27.89 29.78
C LEU A 1158 15.77 -28.24 28.84
N GLY A 1159 15.77 -27.71 27.62
CA GLY A 1159 16.79 -27.96 26.61
C GLY A 1159 16.61 -29.22 25.78
N GLU A 1160 15.36 -29.66 25.59
CA GLU A 1160 14.99 -30.86 24.83
C GLU A 1160 14.44 -30.53 23.42
N GLU A 1161 14.83 -29.40 22.82
CA GLU A 1161 14.34 -28.90 21.52
C GLU A 1161 14.57 -29.84 20.31
N GLY A 1162 15.61 -30.68 20.34
CA GLY A 1162 16.04 -31.48 19.18
C GLY A 1162 15.05 -32.52 18.68
N GLN A 1163 14.11 -32.96 19.53
CA GLN A 1163 13.06 -33.94 19.18
C GLN A 1163 11.69 -33.30 18.91
N LEU A 1164 11.54 -32.00 19.17
CA LEU A 1164 10.25 -31.30 19.08
C LEU A 1164 9.75 -31.13 17.64
N VAL A 1165 10.66 -30.97 16.67
CA VAL A 1165 10.28 -30.72 15.26
C VAL A 1165 9.36 -31.81 14.71
N VAL A 1166 9.69 -33.09 14.91
CA VAL A 1166 8.88 -34.23 14.43
C VAL A 1166 7.52 -34.28 15.12
N SER A 1167 7.49 -34.01 16.43
CA SER A 1167 6.26 -33.98 17.22
C SER A 1167 5.33 -32.85 16.77
N ILE A 1168 5.87 -31.65 16.53
CA ILE A 1168 5.14 -30.48 16.05
C ILE A 1168 4.56 -30.73 14.65
N GLU A 1169 5.32 -31.26 13.71
CA GLU A 1169 4.80 -31.56 12.38
C GLU A 1169 3.64 -32.57 12.42
N SER A 1170 3.74 -33.58 13.28
CA SER A 1170 2.64 -34.52 13.50
C SER A 1170 1.44 -33.87 14.18
N ALA A 1171 1.65 -32.85 15.02
CA ALA A 1171 0.57 -32.09 15.64
C ALA A 1171 -0.12 -31.17 14.62
N ILE A 1172 0.63 -30.47 13.76
CA ILE A 1172 0.11 -29.62 12.68
C ILE A 1172 -0.73 -30.45 11.71
N ARG A 1173 -0.26 -31.63 11.29
CA ARG A 1173 -1.04 -32.51 10.39
C ARG A 1173 -2.38 -32.94 10.98
N ARG A 1174 -2.46 -33.12 12.30
CA ARG A 1174 -3.71 -33.46 13.00
C ARG A 1174 -4.59 -32.23 13.25
N ASN A 1175 -4.02 -31.03 13.20
CA ASN A 1175 -4.66 -29.78 13.59
C ASN A 1175 -4.30 -28.63 12.63
N PRO A 1176 -4.67 -28.75 11.34
CA PRO A 1176 -4.29 -27.76 10.33
C PRO A 1176 -4.84 -26.35 10.63
N ASP A 1177 -5.97 -26.26 11.35
CA ASP A 1177 -6.63 -24.99 11.68
C ASP A 1177 -6.12 -24.32 12.96
N TYR A 1178 -5.06 -24.84 13.60
CA TYR A 1178 -4.52 -24.29 14.86
C TYR A 1178 -3.17 -23.60 14.64
N PRO A 1179 -3.16 -22.28 14.35
CA PRO A 1179 -1.95 -21.57 13.91
C PRO A 1179 -0.86 -21.50 14.98
N ILE A 1180 -1.21 -21.68 16.26
CA ILE A 1180 -0.23 -21.71 17.36
C ILE A 1180 0.77 -22.86 17.22
N LEU A 1181 0.40 -23.98 16.57
CA LEU A 1181 1.36 -25.06 16.31
C LEU A 1181 2.38 -24.69 15.23
N LEU A 1182 1.97 -23.91 14.24
CA LEU A 1182 2.89 -23.34 13.23
C LEU A 1182 3.82 -22.31 13.89
N LEU A 1183 3.27 -21.48 14.78
CA LEU A 1183 4.05 -20.53 15.59
C LEU A 1183 5.09 -21.24 16.45
N MET A 1184 4.70 -22.31 17.13
CA MET A 1184 5.62 -23.12 17.92
C MET A 1184 6.70 -23.79 17.08
N ARG A 1185 6.41 -24.20 15.84
CA ARG A 1185 7.42 -24.71 14.93
C ARG A 1185 8.45 -23.63 14.57
N GLY A 1186 7.98 -22.42 14.27
CA GLY A 1186 8.83 -21.26 14.04
C GLY A 1186 9.71 -20.92 15.24
N VAL A 1187 9.15 -20.96 16.45
CA VAL A 1187 9.90 -20.80 17.72
C VAL A 1187 10.99 -21.87 17.85
N VAL A 1188 10.64 -23.15 17.67
CA VAL A 1188 11.61 -24.25 17.77
C VAL A 1188 12.71 -24.11 16.72
N TYR A 1189 12.38 -23.73 15.49
CA TYR A 1189 13.39 -23.46 14.46
C TYR A 1189 14.31 -22.29 14.82
N ALA A 1190 13.78 -21.20 15.37
CA ALA A 1190 14.60 -20.07 15.81
C ALA A 1190 15.56 -20.50 16.94
N VAL A 1191 15.08 -21.30 17.89
CA VAL A 1191 15.90 -21.86 18.99
C VAL A 1191 16.99 -22.80 18.47
N LEU A 1192 16.69 -23.60 17.43
CA LEU A 1192 17.64 -24.51 16.78
C LEU A 1192 18.61 -23.81 15.81
N GLY A 1193 18.56 -22.48 15.67
CA GLY A 1193 19.38 -21.72 14.73
C GLY A 1193 18.97 -21.87 13.26
N LYS A 1194 17.77 -22.38 13.00
CA LYS A 1194 17.16 -22.54 11.67
C LYS A 1194 16.36 -21.30 11.29
N ALA A 1195 17.09 -20.20 11.05
CA ALA A 1195 16.50 -18.88 10.89
C ALA A 1195 15.57 -18.76 9.68
N ASP A 1196 15.88 -19.44 8.57
CA ASP A 1196 15.07 -19.37 7.35
C ASP A 1196 13.74 -20.11 7.51
N GLU A 1197 13.75 -21.30 8.10
CA GLU A 1197 12.52 -22.05 8.39
C GLU A 1197 11.66 -21.35 9.46
N ALA A 1198 12.30 -20.77 10.48
CA ALA A 1198 11.61 -19.95 11.47
C ALA A 1198 10.91 -18.74 10.82
N ARG A 1199 11.64 -18.04 9.94
CA ARG A 1199 11.13 -16.89 9.20
C ARG A 1199 9.97 -17.27 8.29
N GLN A 1200 10.05 -18.40 7.61
CA GLN A 1200 8.96 -18.88 6.76
C GLN A 1200 7.68 -19.13 7.57
N ASP A 1201 7.79 -19.76 8.74
CA ASP A 1201 6.65 -20.02 9.62
C ASP A 1201 6.07 -18.72 10.20
N PHE A 1202 6.92 -17.79 10.65
CA PHE A 1202 6.49 -16.47 11.13
C PHE A 1202 5.83 -15.65 10.03
N GLN A 1203 6.39 -15.63 8.81
CA GLN A 1203 5.79 -14.92 7.68
C GLN A 1203 4.42 -15.51 7.31
N SER A 1204 4.31 -16.84 7.28
CA SER A 1204 3.03 -17.52 6.99
C SER A 1204 1.93 -17.13 7.98
N LEU A 1205 2.29 -16.89 9.25
CA LEU A 1205 1.35 -16.44 10.28
C LEU A 1205 0.97 -14.97 10.12
N LEU A 1206 1.92 -14.10 9.78
CA LEU A 1206 1.65 -12.69 9.48
C LEU A 1206 0.73 -12.54 8.26
N ASP A 1207 0.97 -13.34 7.22
CA ASP A 1207 0.13 -13.38 6.01
C ASP A 1207 -1.30 -13.83 6.35
N ALA A 1208 -1.45 -14.73 7.32
CA ALA A 1208 -2.73 -15.18 7.86
C ALA A 1208 -3.34 -14.23 8.93
N ARG A 1209 -2.77 -13.02 9.11
CA ARG A 1209 -3.17 -12.01 10.11
C ARG A 1209 -3.18 -12.51 11.56
N VAL A 1210 -2.34 -13.49 11.86
CA VAL A 1210 -2.15 -13.97 13.22
C VAL A 1210 -1.13 -13.05 13.90
N GLU A 1211 -1.55 -12.35 14.95
CA GLU A 1211 -0.66 -11.51 15.75
C GLU A 1211 -0.08 -12.33 16.91
N PHE A 1212 1.26 -12.41 17.01
CA PHE A 1212 1.95 -13.30 17.95
C PHE A 1212 3.13 -12.68 18.71
N SER A 1213 3.31 -11.35 18.69
CA SER A 1213 4.42 -10.67 19.40
C SER A 1213 4.50 -10.99 20.90
N LYS A 1214 3.37 -10.92 21.64
CA LYS A 1214 3.30 -11.23 23.08
C LYS A 1214 3.57 -12.70 23.36
N PHE A 1215 3.19 -13.60 22.44
CA PHE A 1215 3.52 -15.01 22.58
C PHE A 1215 5.04 -15.22 22.53
N ILE A 1216 5.72 -14.58 21.57
CA ILE A 1216 7.19 -14.61 21.49
C ILE A 1216 7.82 -14.00 22.75
N HIS A 1217 7.28 -12.88 23.24
CA HIS A 1217 7.71 -12.26 24.49
C HIS A 1217 7.58 -13.22 25.69
N GLU A 1218 6.43 -13.88 25.84
CA GLU A 1218 6.18 -14.82 26.93
C GLU A 1218 7.09 -16.05 26.86
N VAL A 1219 7.31 -16.62 25.67
CA VAL A 1219 8.26 -17.74 25.50
C VAL A 1219 9.69 -17.29 25.81
N ALA A 1220 10.10 -16.10 25.36
CA ALA A 1220 11.41 -15.53 25.68
C ALA A 1220 11.61 -15.35 27.19
N LEU A 1221 10.58 -14.86 27.91
CA LEU A 1221 10.57 -14.80 29.37
C LEU A 1221 10.76 -16.18 30.02
N LYS A 1222 10.04 -17.20 29.55
CA LYS A 1222 10.18 -18.57 30.10
C LYS A 1222 11.56 -19.17 29.82
N LEU A 1223 12.13 -18.93 28.64
CA LEU A 1223 13.50 -19.31 28.33
C LEU A 1223 14.50 -18.64 29.28
N VAL A 1224 14.35 -17.34 29.57
CA VAL A 1224 15.19 -16.64 30.55
C VAL A 1224 15.04 -17.25 31.95
N MET A 1225 13.81 -17.55 32.40
CA MET A 1225 13.56 -18.25 33.67
C MET A 1225 14.20 -19.64 33.73
N GLY A 1226 14.27 -20.35 32.60
CA GLY A 1226 14.99 -21.61 32.43
C GLY A 1226 16.50 -21.49 32.33
N GLY A 1227 17.07 -20.28 32.47
CA GLY A 1227 18.52 -20.04 32.34
C GLY A 1227 19.02 -20.04 30.91
N ARG A 1228 18.13 -19.92 29.92
CA ARG A 1228 18.41 -20.00 28.46
C ARG A 1228 18.38 -18.62 27.79
N ARG A 1229 19.05 -17.62 28.37
CA ARG A 1229 19.01 -16.22 27.89
C ARG A 1229 19.47 -16.05 26.43
N GLU A 1230 20.57 -16.69 26.04
CA GLU A 1230 21.08 -16.65 24.65
C GLU A 1230 20.06 -17.21 23.65
N THR A 1231 19.35 -18.27 24.04
CA THR A 1231 18.28 -18.85 23.22
C THR A 1231 17.09 -17.90 23.07
N ALA A 1232 16.74 -17.16 24.13
CA ALA A 1232 15.71 -16.13 24.06
C ALA A 1232 16.11 -14.98 23.12
N ILE A 1233 17.39 -14.58 23.11
CA ILE A 1233 17.92 -13.57 22.18
C ILE A 1233 17.81 -14.05 20.73
N SER A 1234 18.21 -15.30 20.44
CA SER A 1234 18.08 -15.88 19.10
C SER A 1234 16.63 -15.92 18.61
N LEU A 1235 15.69 -16.27 19.49
CA LEU A 1235 14.26 -16.25 19.19
C LEU A 1235 13.77 -14.85 18.81
N VAL A 1236 14.07 -13.85 19.64
CA VAL A 1236 13.67 -12.45 19.41
C VAL A 1236 14.31 -11.89 18.15
N TYR A 1237 15.57 -12.21 17.90
CA TYR A 1237 16.28 -11.80 16.69
C TYR A 1237 15.62 -12.37 15.43
N CYS A 1238 15.31 -13.67 15.39
CA CYS A 1238 14.66 -14.31 14.24
C CYS A 1238 13.24 -13.77 14.00
N ALA A 1239 12.47 -13.54 15.07
CA ALA A 1239 11.16 -12.90 14.97
C ALA A 1239 11.27 -11.46 14.45
N GLY A 1240 12.26 -10.69 14.91
CA GLY A 1240 12.53 -9.33 14.44
C GLY A 1240 12.88 -9.25 12.96
N LEU A 1241 13.73 -10.16 12.46
CA LEU A 1241 14.05 -10.29 11.03
C LEU A 1241 12.83 -10.64 10.15
N SER A 1242 11.79 -11.20 10.77
CA SER A 1242 10.53 -11.57 10.12
C SER A 1242 9.50 -10.43 10.18
N GLY A 1243 9.88 -9.24 10.66
CA GLY A 1243 9.01 -8.07 10.71
C GLY A 1243 8.16 -7.93 11.97
N VAL A 1244 8.41 -8.74 13.00
CA VAL A 1244 7.70 -8.68 14.29
C VAL A 1244 8.33 -7.64 15.21
N SER A 1245 7.56 -6.64 15.63
CA SER A 1245 8.02 -5.62 16.58
C SER A 1245 8.00 -6.15 18.01
N LEU A 1246 9.16 -6.13 18.70
CA LEU A 1246 9.35 -6.67 20.05
C LEU A 1246 10.15 -5.72 20.99
N PRO A 1247 9.83 -4.41 21.07
CA PRO A 1247 10.67 -3.42 21.75
C PRO A 1247 10.87 -3.72 23.24
N GLU A 1248 9.79 -4.09 23.95
CA GLU A 1248 9.82 -4.44 25.37
C GLU A 1248 10.70 -5.68 25.64
N THR A 1249 10.63 -6.68 24.76
CA THR A 1249 11.43 -7.90 24.87
C THR A 1249 12.91 -7.64 24.60
N VAL A 1250 13.22 -6.78 23.62
CA VAL A 1250 14.60 -6.37 23.31
C VAL A 1250 15.20 -5.61 24.48
N GLN A 1251 14.45 -4.67 25.08
CA GLN A 1251 14.89 -3.93 26.26
C GLN A 1251 15.14 -4.86 27.47
N MET A 1252 14.26 -5.83 27.69
CA MET A 1252 14.42 -6.84 28.75
C MET A 1252 15.68 -7.70 28.56
N LEU A 1253 16.03 -8.03 27.32
CA LEU A 1253 17.16 -8.89 27.00
C LEU A 1253 18.49 -8.14 26.91
N ALA A 1254 18.49 -6.81 26.90
CA ALA A 1254 19.69 -5.97 26.84
C ALA A 1254 20.67 -6.25 28.00
N PRO A 1255 21.99 -6.19 27.78
CA PRO A 1255 22.98 -6.30 28.85
C PRO A 1255 22.76 -5.22 29.91
N GLU A 1256 22.98 -5.52 31.20
CA GLU A 1256 22.82 -4.56 32.32
C GLU A 1256 23.67 -3.28 32.17
N SER A 1257 24.64 -3.24 31.25
CA SER A 1257 25.44 -2.06 30.93
C SER A 1257 24.82 -1.09 29.92
N GLU A 1258 23.67 -1.42 29.32
CA GLU A 1258 22.99 -0.63 28.26
C GLU A 1258 21.47 -0.50 28.48
N ALA A 1259 20.99 -0.56 29.73
CA ALA A 1259 19.65 -0.03 30.05
C ALA A 1259 19.74 1.51 30.21
N PRO A 1260 18.75 2.30 29.73
CA PRO A 1260 18.82 3.76 29.72
C PRO A 1260 19.00 4.39 31.09
#